data_AF-A0A2N6B5E9-F1
#
_entry.id   AF-A0A2N6B5E9-F1
#
_cell.length_a   1.000
_cell.length_b   1.000
_cell.length_c   1.000
_cell.angle_alpha   90.00
_cell.angle_beta   90.00
_cell.angle_gamma   90.00
#
_symmetry.space_group_name_H-M   'P 1'
#
loop_
_entity.id
_entity.type
_entity.pdbx_description
1 polymer ?
#
loop_
_entity_poly.entity_id
_entity_poly.type
_entity_poly.pdbx_seq_one_letter_code
_entity_poly.pdbx_strand_id
1 'polypeptide(L)'
;MDTLYTPTTGSGLDRIVTRILQDCGLNNTIPDEDIAGGAAAADAMNALIVEAIEATGIATDNDISADDVRAINDYLRTNHADEWVVLHGDDEDGEETGFHLVQNDGANSRIFGKNLVDTVADGIYHLGFEIQGDTLLNEDGNANANIQDVADWLNYYYTDVSTTGTGLDQMVDLIKNEDDLARNTSAADIQGGAIAANGLNALILEAIDATGVGEDGLFSAEDVRALNAYLVANHAAEWAELHGDDEDGEETGFHLVQNDGAQVKFRGDNAINTVIDGIYHLGFALNGDTLDNEDGNANATIFDVSDWLNHYFFNVETYTGGNGNDQLRVYGDDNALMIGNGGHDKIIGGDGDDSIDGGDGNDRIYGNGGTDTIDGGAGNDQIYGSSEGGTITGGDGHDKIVGGAGNDSIDGGTGNDRIYGNGGNDTIIGGAGNDKIYGSSDGGTITGGDGHDRIIGRDGNDSIDGGTGNDRIYGNGGNDTIDGGAGNDQIYGSTGGSTITGGDGHDKIVGRNGNDSIDGGEGNDKIYGNGGTDTIDGGAGNDRIYGSSDGGTITGGDGHDKIIGRNGNDTIDGGTGNDKIYGNGGTDEITGGDGNDRIYGSSEGSTIDGGTGHDKIIGRNGDDNIVGGEGNDRIYGNGGTDTIDGGDGNDQIYGSSNGGTIIGGAGNDKIVGRNGNDAINAGDGNDLIYANGGADVIDGGTGQDRLYAGHDSDTDTFVFDLGDSGATEGSADRVYQFESGEDLIDLTSFGTLSFIGDAAFSGTGAEVRFEDKYLSIDADGDGATDMMVKFEGLNSLAESDLLLA
;
A
#
# COMPACT_ATOMS: atom_id res chain seq x y z
N MET A 1 -50.79 -34.37 -4.57
CA MET A 1 -49.38 -34.02 -4.84
C MET A 1 -48.63 -33.60 -3.56
N ASP A 2 -48.44 -34.52 -2.61
CA ASP A 2 -47.63 -34.27 -1.39
C ASP A 2 -46.70 -35.46 -1.05
N THR A 3 -46.25 -36.18 -2.08
CA THR A 3 -45.14 -37.15 -2.01
C THR A 3 -44.42 -37.11 -3.35
N LEU A 4 -43.41 -36.24 -3.47
CA LEU A 4 -42.51 -36.23 -4.62
C LEU A 4 -41.61 -37.47 -4.50
N TYR A 5 -41.89 -38.49 -5.31
CA TYR A 5 -40.93 -39.56 -5.55
C TYR A 5 -39.67 -38.94 -6.15
N THR A 6 -38.49 -39.21 -5.57
CA THR A 6 -37.21 -38.67 -6.04
C THR A 6 -36.44 -39.81 -6.69
N PRO A 7 -36.08 -39.72 -7.99
CA PRO A 7 -35.25 -40.72 -8.67
C PRO A 7 -33.91 -40.93 -7.95
N THR A 8 -33.35 -42.13 -8.02
CA THR A 8 -32.26 -42.54 -7.12
C THR A 8 -30.97 -42.98 -7.79
N THR A 9 -30.92 -43.09 -9.12
CA THR A 9 -29.73 -43.65 -9.79
C THR A 9 -28.57 -42.67 -9.91
N GLY A 10 -28.85 -41.36 -9.92
CA GLY A 10 -27.84 -40.33 -10.16
C GLY A 10 -27.31 -40.31 -11.59
N SER A 11 -27.95 -41.06 -12.49
CA SER A 11 -27.66 -41.07 -13.94
C SER A 11 -28.73 -40.29 -14.69
N GLY A 12 -28.47 -39.91 -15.95
CA GLY A 12 -29.46 -39.19 -16.74
C GLY A 12 -30.72 -40.01 -17.09
N LEU A 13 -30.74 -41.33 -16.82
CA LEU A 13 -31.95 -42.16 -16.89
C LEU A 13 -33.04 -41.70 -15.91
N ASP A 14 -32.68 -41.01 -14.82
CA ASP A 14 -33.61 -40.40 -13.86
C ASP A 14 -34.55 -39.38 -14.51
N ARG A 15 -34.20 -38.85 -15.68
CA ARG A 15 -35.06 -37.98 -16.48
C ARG A 15 -36.32 -38.70 -16.95
N ILE A 16 -36.27 -40.00 -17.24
CA ILE A 16 -37.44 -40.79 -17.64
C ILE A 16 -38.46 -40.84 -16.49
N VAL A 17 -37.99 -41.11 -15.27
CA VAL A 17 -38.82 -41.14 -14.05
C VAL A 17 -39.45 -39.79 -13.78
N THR A 18 -38.65 -38.72 -13.86
CA THR A 18 -39.12 -37.35 -13.66
C THR A 18 -40.23 -36.99 -14.64
N ARG A 19 -40.10 -37.43 -15.90
CA ARG A 19 -41.10 -37.16 -16.95
C ARG A 19 -42.39 -37.93 -16.77
N ILE A 20 -42.34 -39.20 -16.36
CA ILE A 20 -43.54 -39.99 -16.05
C ILE A 20 -44.37 -39.27 -14.97
N LEU A 21 -43.71 -38.80 -13.91
CA LEU A 21 -44.37 -38.05 -12.82
C LEU A 21 -44.97 -36.70 -13.25
N GLN A 22 -44.45 -36.10 -14.33
CA GLN A 22 -44.88 -34.80 -14.84
C GLN A 22 -45.83 -34.90 -16.05
N ASP A 23 -46.12 -36.12 -16.52
CA ASP A 23 -46.91 -36.33 -17.72
C ASP A 23 -48.37 -35.91 -17.51
N CYS A 24 -48.77 -34.82 -18.17
CA CYS A 24 -50.11 -34.29 -18.05
C CYS A 24 -51.20 -35.23 -18.60
N GLY A 25 -50.87 -36.16 -19.50
CA GLY A 25 -51.77 -37.17 -20.02
C GLY A 25 -52.07 -38.25 -19.00
N LEU A 26 -51.03 -38.80 -18.37
CA LEU A 26 -51.17 -39.76 -17.27
C LEU A 26 -51.94 -39.15 -16.09
N ASN A 27 -51.56 -37.94 -15.66
CA ASN A 27 -52.20 -37.23 -14.55
C ASN A 27 -53.70 -36.93 -14.79
N ASN A 28 -54.14 -36.95 -16.06
CA ASN A 28 -55.55 -36.75 -16.41
C ASN A 28 -56.32 -38.07 -16.58
N THR A 29 -55.63 -39.21 -16.65
CA THR A 29 -56.21 -40.49 -17.07
C THR A 29 -56.19 -41.53 -15.95
N ILE A 30 -55.17 -41.55 -15.10
CA ILE A 30 -54.97 -42.53 -14.02
C ILE A 30 -54.66 -41.87 -12.66
N PRO A 31 -54.88 -42.56 -11.52
CA PRO A 31 -54.59 -42.05 -10.17
C PRO A 31 -53.11 -41.72 -9.90
N ASP A 32 -52.84 -40.70 -9.06
CA ASP A 32 -51.49 -40.33 -8.59
C ASP A 32 -50.70 -41.52 -8.01
N GLU A 33 -51.39 -42.49 -7.39
CA GLU A 33 -50.77 -43.67 -6.78
C GLU A 33 -50.20 -44.65 -7.81
N ASP A 34 -50.88 -44.81 -8.95
CA ASP A 34 -50.44 -45.68 -10.05
C ASP A 34 -49.29 -45.02 -10.81
N ILE A 35 -49.35 -43.70 -11.01
CA ILE A 35 -48.24 -42.91 -11.59
C ILE A 35 -46.99 -43.01 -10.72
N ALA A 36 -47.14 -42.88 -9.39
CA ALA A 36 -46.02 -43.02 -8.46
C ALA A 36 -45.48 -44.47 -8.42
N GLY A 37 -46.36 -45.47 -8.55
CA GLY A 37 -45.99 -46.88 -8.64
C GLY A 37 -45.18 -47.20 -9.89
N GLY A 38 -45.65 -46.78 -11.06
CA GLY A 38 -44.95 -46.96 -12.34
C GLY A 38 -43.63 -46.18 -12.40
N ALA A 39 -43.60 -44.96 -11.87
CA ALA A 39 -42.35 -44.19 -11.74
C ALA A 39 -41.34 -44.88 -10.81
N ALA A 40 -41.79 -45.47 -9.70
CA ALA A 40 -40.92 -46.21 -8.78
C ALA A 40 -40.37 -47.50 -9.40
N ALA A 41 -41.17 -48.18 -10.22
CA ALA A 41 -40.72 -49.32 -11.00
C ALA A 41 -39.65 -48.91 -12.02
N ALA A 42 -39.90 -47.84 -12.79
CA ALA A 42 -38.95 -47.29 -13.76
C ALA A 42 -37.60 -46.92 -13.13
N ASP A 43 -37.60 -46.28 -11.96
CA ASP A 43 -36.37 -45.92 -11.23
C ASP A 43 -35.58 -47.15 -10.77
N ALA A 44 -36.26 -48.17 -10.27
CA ALA A 44 -35.61 -49.42 -9.88
C ALA A 44 -35.02 -50.16 -11.10
N MET A 45 -35.71 -50.15 -12.24
CA MET A 45 -35.19 -50.71 -13.49
C MET A 45 -33.99 -49.91 -14.01
N ASN A 46 -34.04 -48.57 -13.93
CA ASN A 46 -32.89 -47.72 -14.23
C ASN A 46 -31.68 -48.09 -13.37
N ALA A 47 -31.86 -48.28 -12.05
CA ALA A 47 -30.77 -48.63 -11.15
C ALA A 47 -30.06 -49.94 -11.55
N LEU A 48 -30.84 -50.93 -12.00
CA LEU A 48 -30.33 -52.19 -12.49
C LEU A 48 -29.63 -52.07 -13.85
N ILE A 49 -30.08 -51.16 -14.72
CA ILE A 49 -29.37 -50.83 -15.97
C ILE A 49 -28.01 -50.19 -15.65
N VAL A 50 -27.97 -49.22 -14.73
CA VAL A 50 -26.73 -48.57 -14.29
C VAL A 50 -25.78 -49.62 -13.70
N GLU A 51 -26.26 -50.50 -12.82
CA GLU A 51 -25.47 -51.59 -12.27
C GLU A 51 -24.92 -52.50 -13.39
N ALA A 52 -25.74 -52.87 -14.37
CA ALA A 52 -25.31 -53.71 -15.48
C ALA A 52 -24.19 -53.06 -16.28
N ILE A 53 -24.28 -51.75 -16.55
CA ILE A 53 -23.25 -50.99 -17.25
C ILE A 53 -21.95 -50.96 -16.44
N GLU A 54 -22.02 -50.60 -15.15
CA GLU A 54 -20.87 -50.54 -14.26
C GLU A 54 -20.19 -51.90 -14.06
N ALA A 55 -20.97 -52.97 -13.87
CA ALA A 55 -20.46 -54.30 -13.60
C ALA A 55 -19.80 -54.96 -14.83
N THR A 56 -20.26 -54.61 -16.03
CA THR A 56 -19.72 -55.14 -17.29
C THR A 56 -18.59 -54.27 -17.85
N GLY A 57 -18.47 -53.02 -17.42
CA GLY A 57 -17.45 -52.08 -17.89
C GLY A 57 -17.63 -51.71 -19.37
N ILE A 58 -18.88 -51.70 -19.83
CA ILE A 58 -19.29 -51.22 -21.15
C ILE A 58 -19.53 -49.71 -21.11
N ALA A 59 -19.64 -49.06 -22.26
CA ALA A 59 -19.78 -47.60 -22.39
C ALA A 59 -18.62 -46.77 -21.80
N THR A 60 -17.42 -47.36 -21.70
CA THR A 60 -16.21 -46.63 -21.23
C THR A 60 -15.70 -45.58 -22.21
N ASP A 61 -16.16 -45.65 -23.44
CA ASP A 61 -15.97 -44.68 -24.52
C ASP A 61 -17.13 -43.67 -24.62
N ASN A 62 -18.03 -43.65 -23.63
CA ASN A 62 -19.24 -42.82 -23.58
C ASN A 62 -20.17 -43.05 -24.79
N ASP A 63 -20.15 -44.25 -25.35
CA ASP A 63 -21.08 -44.72 -26.39
C ASP A 63 -21.66 -46.08 -26.01
N ILE A 64 -22.97 -46.23 -26.11
CA ILE A 64 -23.72 -47.47 -25.90
C ILE A 64 -24.06 -48.01 -27.28
N SER A 65 -23.26 -48.96 -27.75
CA SER A 65 -23.53 -49.64 -29.02
C SER A 65 -24.63 -50.68 -28.88
N ALA A 66 -25.16 -51.18 -30.01
CA ALA A 66 -26.08 -52.30 -30.01
C ALA A 66 -25.51 -53.56 -29.32
N ASP A 67 -24.18 -53.75 -29.34
CA ASP A 67 -23.54 -54.87 -28.64
C ASP A 67 -23.50 -54.65 -27.12
N ASP A 68 -23.36 -53.40 -26.66
CA ASP A 68 -23.47 -53.05 -25.25
C ASP A 68 -24.89 -53.29 -24.74
N VAL A 69 -25.92 -52.93 -25.53
CA VAL A 69 -27.32 -53.24 -25.21
C VAL A 69 -27.55 -54.75 -25.04
N ARG A 70 -26.94 -55.59 -25.90
CA ARG A 70 -26.99 -57.06 -25.75
C ARG A 70 -26.30 -57.51 -24.45
N ALA A 71 -25.17 -56.90 -24.10
CA ALA A 71 -24.45 -57.20 -22.86
C ALA A 71 -25.25 -56.80 -21.60
N ILE A 72 -25.89 -55.61 -21.61
CA ILE A 72 -26.82 -55.16 -20.57
C ILE A 72 -27.96 -56.17 -20.42
N ASN A 73 -28.60 -56.52 -21.54
CA ASN A 73 -29.71 -57.47 -21.56
C ASN A 73 -29.30 -58.84 -20.98
N ASP A 74 -28.15 -59.37 -21.38
CA ASP A 74 -27.62 -60.64 -20.87
C ASP A 74 -27.29 -60.59 -19.37
N TYR A 75 -26.75 -59.46 -18.89
CA TYR A 75 -26.50 -59.24 -17.46
C TYR A 75 -27.81 -59.25 -16.67
N LEU A 76 -28.81 -58.48 -17.09
CA LEU A 76 -30.12 -58.40 -16.44
C LEU A 76 -30.81 -59.75 -16.42
N ARG A 77 -30.77 -60.50 -17.53
CA ARG A 77 -31.31 -61.87 -17.62
C ARG A 77 -30.61 -62.87 -16.72
N THR A 78 -29.31 -62.71 -16.53
CA THR A 78 -28.51 -63.64 -15.74
C THR A 78 -28.64 -63.38 -14.24
N ASN A 79 -28.70 -62.10 -13.85
CA ASN A 79 -28.56 -61.70 -12.46
C ASN A 79 -29.86 -61.17 -11.82
N HIS A 80 -30.77 -60.59 -12.62
CA HIS A 80 -31.97 -59.90 -12.12
C HIS A 80 -33.28 -60.36 -12.78
N ALA A 81 -33.32 -61.44 -13.56
CA ALA A 81 -34.52 -61.83 -14.32
C ALA A 81 -35.82 -61.87 -13.50
N ASP A 82 -35.80 -62.47 -12.30
CA ASP A 82 -37.01 -62.56 -11.44
C ASP A 82 -37.44 -61.20 -10.89
N GLU A 83 -36.48 -60.32 -10.58
CA GLU A 83 -36.73 -58.96 -10.08
C GLU A 83 -37.19 -58.03 -11.21
N TRP A 84 -36.56 -58.16 -12.38
CA TRP A 84 -36.84 -57.36 -13.56
C TRP A 84 -38.27 -57.56 -14.07
N VAL A 85 -38.77 -58.80 -14.12
CA VAL A 85 -40.17 -59.09 -14.50
C VAL A 85 -41.16 -58.45 -13.52
N VAL A 86 -40.87 -58.48 -12.21
CA VAL A 86 -41.74 -57.86 -11.20
C VAL A 86 -41.77 -56.34 -11.35
N LEU A 87 -40.64 -55.73 -11.71
CA LEU A 87 -40.56 -54.28 -11.92
C LEU A 87 -41.20 -53.88 -13.25
N HIS A 88 -41.01 -54.65 -14.32
CA HIS A 88 -41.63 -54.39 -15.62
C HIS A 88 -43.17 -54.44 -15.51
N GLY A 89 -43.71 -55.45 -14.83
CA GLY A 89 -45.12 -55.50 -14.46
C GLY A 89 -45.85 -56.71 -15.02
N ASP A 90 -47.17 -56.70 -14.84
CA ASP A 90 -48.10 -57.66 -15.44
C ASP A 90 -49.36 -56.86 -15.82
N ASP A 91 -49.93 -57.11 -16.99
CA ASP A 91 -51.18 -56.51 -17.49
C ASP A 91 -52.31 -57.54 -17.65
N GLU A 92 -52.08 -58.80 -17.26
CA GLU A 92 -53.05 -59.88 -17.37
C GLU A 92 -54.11 -59.85 -16.24
N ASP A 93 -55.27 -60.44 -16.50
CA ASP A 93 -56.40 -60.57 -15.55
C ASP A 93 -56.99 -59.25 -14.97
N GLY A 94 -56.54 -58.07 -15.45
CA GLY A 94 -57.14 -56.76 -15.17
C GLY A 94 -56.64 -56.05 -13.90
N GLU A 95 -55.47 -56.43 -13.37
CA GLU A 95 -54.73 -55.69 -12.35
C GLU A 95 -53.32 -55.36 -12.88
N GLU A 96 -53.07 -54.10 -13.24
CA GLU A 96 -51.74 -53.65 -13.67
C GLU A 96 -50.81 -53.52 -12.46
N THR A 97 -49.55 -53.91 -12.63
CA THR A 97 -48.48 -53.75 -11.62
C THR A 97 -47.17 -53.29 -12.28
N GLY A 98 -46.18 -52.88 -11.50
CA GLY A 98 -44.87 -52.49 -12.05
C GLY A 98 -44.94 -51.26 -12.97
N PHE A 99 -44.12 -51.23 -14.02
CA PHE A 99 -44.13 -50.18 -15.04
C PHE A 99 -45.41 -50.16 -15.87
N HIS A 100 -46.11 -51.29 -16.02
CA HIS A 100 -47.41 -51.35 -16.71
C HIS A 100 -48.49 -50.46 -16.07
N LEU A 101 -48.34 -50.03 -14.81
CA LEU A 101 -49.23 -49.05 -14.15
C LEU A 101 -49.33 -47.68 -14.86
N VAL A 102 -48.42 -47.38 -15.78
CA VAL A 102 -48.40 -46.13 -16.54
C VAL A 102 -48.40 -46.36 -18.06
N GLN A 103 -48.24 -47.59 -18.51
CA GLN A 103 -48.06 -47.90 -19.91
C GLN A 103 -49.43 -48.02 -20.61
N ASN A 104 -49.58 -47.42 -21.77
CA ASN A 104 -50.81 -47.36 -22.56
C ASN A 104 -51.97 -46.59 -21.89
N ASP A 105 -51.69 -45.85 -20.81
CA ASP A 105 -52.66 -45.13 -19.98
C ASP A 105 -52.78 -43.64 -20.30
N GLY A 106 -52.49 -43.27 -21.55
CA GLY A 106 -52.74 -41.92 -22.04
C GLY A 106 -51.62 -40.92 -21.75
N ALA A 107 -50.38 -41.38 -21.59
CA ALA A 107 -49.20 -40.52 -21.57
C ALA A 107 -49.15 -39.61 -22.82
N ASN A 108 -48.96 -38.30 -22.60
CA ASN A 108 -48.92 -37.30 -23.68
C ASN A 108 -47.50 -36.82 -24.01
N SER A 109 -46.54 -37.07 -23.13
CA SER A 109 -45.15 -36.66 -23.33
C SER A 109 -44.60 -37.40 -24.53
N ARG A 110 -43.94 -36.63 -25.40
CA ARG A 110 -43.25 -37.15 -26.57
C ARG A 110 -41.78 -36.83 -26.49
N ILE A 111 -40.98 -37.79 -26.90
CA ILE A 111 -39.54 -37.62 -27.14
C ILE A 111 -39.17 -38.42 -28.39
N PHE A 112 -38.26 -37.87 -29.19
CA PHE A 112 -37.83 -38.37 -30.50
C PHE A 112 -39.01 -38.62 -31.45
N GLY A 113 -40.03 -37.75 -31.41
CA GLY A 113 -41.30 -37.92 -32.14
C GLY A 113 -42.19 -39.09 -31.68
N LYS A 114 -41.74 -39.90 -30.71
CA LYS A 114 -42.41 -41.10 -30.17
C LYS A 114 -43.07 -40.79 -28.82
N ASN A 115 -44.01 -41.64 -28.37
CA ASN A 115 -44.56 -41.53 -27.00
C ASN A 115 -43.44 -41.90 -26.02
N LEU A 116 -43.19 -41.05 -25.02
CA LEU A 116 -42.13 -41.31 -24.04
C LEU A 116 -42.38 -42.61 -23.30
N VAL A 117 -43.59 -42.80 -22.76
CA VAL A 117 -43.89 -43.93 -21.88
C VAL A 117 -44.13 -45.18 -22.73
N ASP A 118 -45.04 -45.07 -23.71
CA ASP A 118 -45.52 -46.23 -24.48
C ASP A 118 -44.55 -46.71 -25.58
N THR A 119 -43.39 -46.07 -25.75
CA THR A 119 -42.46 -46.45 -26.82
C THR A 119 -41.01 -46.37 -26.39
N VAL A 120 -40.56 -45.24 -25.84
CA VAL A 120 -39.15 -45.04 -25.52
C VAL A 120 -38.78 -45.72 -24.20
N ALA A 121 -39.47 -45.39 -23.11
CA ALA A 121 -39.30 -46.03 -21.82
C ALA A 121 -39.68 -47.51 -21.90
N ASP A 122 -40.81 -47.83 -22.54
CA ASP A 122 -41.20 -49.22 -22.78
C ASP A 122 -40.10 -50.03 -23.50
N GLY A 123 -39.54 -49.50 -24.58
CA GLY A 123 -38.50 -50.22 -25.32
C GLY A 123 -37.18 -50.37 -24.53
N ILE A 124 -36.82 -49.40 -23.69
CA ILE A 124 -35.68 -49.54 -22.74
C ILE A 124 -35.99 -50.59 -21.68
N TYR A 125 -37.18 -50.56 -21.08
CA TYR A 125 -37.56 -51.45 -19.98
C TYR A 125 -37.88 -52.87 -20.43
N HIS A 126 -37.96 -53.09 -21.75
CA HIS A 126 -37.94 -54.40 -22.38
C HIS A 126 -36.56 -55.06 -22.48
N LEU A 127 -35.50 -54.42 -21.98
CA LEU A 127 -34.30 -55.14 -21.57
C LEU A 127 -34.67 -56.24 -20.55
N GLY A 128 -33.80 -57.22 -20.32
CA GLY A 128 -34.14 -58.38 -19.48
C GLY A 128 -35.02 -59.45 -20.19
N PHE A 129 -35.59 -59.18 -21.36
CA PHE A 129 -36.39 -60.13 -22.14
C PHE A 129 -35.63 -60.79 -23.31
N GLU A 130 -36.26 -61.73 -24.01
CA GLU A 130 -35.59 -62.49 -25.08
C GLU A 130 -35.33 -61.61 -26.31
N ILE A 131 -34.12 -61.69 -26.86
CA ILE A 131 -33.74 -61.04 -28.11
C ILE A 131 -33.92 -62.01 -29.27
N GLN A 132 -34.66 -61.61 -30.31
CA GLN A 132 -34.76 -62.33 -31.57
C GLN A 132 -34.18 -61.50 -32.71
N GLY A 133 -32.99 -61.86 -33.18
CA GLY A 133 -32.26 -61.05 -34.15
C GLY A 133 -31.82 -59.73 -33.51
N ASP A 134 -32.30 -58.61 -34.05
CA ASP A 134 -32.01 -57.26 -33.55
C ASP A 134 -33.24 -56.63 -32.87
N THR A 135 -34.19 -57.44 -32.42
CA THR A 135 -35.45 -56.97 -31.82
C THR A 135 -35.65 -57.61 -30.45
N LEU A 136 -35.96 -56.78 -29.46
CA LEU A 136 -36.41 -57.21 -28.14
C LEU A 136 -37.83 -57.73 -28.25
N LEU A 137 -38.09 -58.89 -27.66
CA LEU A 137 -39.43 -59.44 -27.57
C LEU A 137 -40.10 -58.99 -26.27
N ASN A 138 -41.39 -58.70 -26.34
CA ASN A 138 -42.21 -58.51 -25.16
C ASN A 138 -42.50 -59.85 -24.45
N GLU A 139 -43.22 -59.76 -23.33
CA GLU A 139 -43.54 -60.88 -22.45
C GLU A 139 -44.34 -61.99 -23.14
N ASP A 140 -45.09 -61.63 -24.19
CA ASP A 140 -45.85 -62.53 -25.06
C ASP A 140 -45.03 -63.14 -26.22
N GLY A 141 -43.77 -62.72 -26.39
CA GLY A 141 -42.91 -63.11 -27.51
C GLY A 141 -43.18 -62.35 -28.82
N ASN A 142 -43.88 -61.22 -28.76
CA ASN A 142 -44.09 -60.32 -29.89
C ASN A 142 -42.93 -59.32 -30.02
N ALA A 143 -42.68 -58.83 -31.23
CA ALA A 143 -41.65 -57.82 -31.48
C ALA A 143 -41.99 -56.49 -30.81
N ASN A 144 -41.05 -55.94 -30.03
CA ASN A 144 -41.12 -54.59 -29.46
C ASN A 144 -40.09 -53.65 -30.14
N ALA A 145 -39.09 -53.15 -29.39
CA ALA A 145 -38.09 -52.20 -29.88
C ALA A 145 -36.91 -52.90 -30.57
N ASN A 146 -36.32 -52.21 -31.56
CA ASN A 146 -35.04 -52.64 -32.13
C ASN A 146 -33.90 -52.31 -31.16
N ILE A 147 -32.88 -53.16 -31.10
CA ILE A 147 -31.72 -52.97 -30.23
C ILE A 147 -31.00 -51.65 -30.53
N GLN A 148 -30.96 -51.22 -31.80
CA GLN A 148 -30.36 -49.94 -32.17
C GLN A 148 -31.17 -48.74 -31.63
N ASP A 149 -32.51 -48.78 -31.70
CA ASP A 149 -33.34 -47.72 -31.10
C ASP A 149 -33.08 -47.62 -29.59
N VAL A 150 -32.92 -48.77 -28.89
CA VAL A 150 -32.62 -48.81 -27.46
C VAL A 150 -31.21 -48.30 -27.16
N ALA A 151 -30.23 -48.63 -28.02
CA ALA A 151 -28.87 -48.10 -27.93
C ALA A 151 -28.87 -46.57 -28.02
N ASP A 152 -29.59 -46.02 -29.01
CA ASP A 152 -29.68 -44.57 -29.23
C ASP A 152 -30.37 -43.86 -28.04
N TRP A 153 -31.45 -44.44 -27.49
CA TRP A 153 -32.13 -43.87 -26.33
C TRP A 153 -31.30 -43.95 -25.05
N LEU A 154 -30.63 -45.08 -24.81
CA LEU A 154 -29.72 -45.22 -23.68
C LEU A 154 -28.54 -44.25 -23.82
N ASN A 155 -28.00 -44.05 -25.03
CA ASN A 155 -26.97 -43.06 -25.27
C ASN A 155 -27.41 -41.65 -24.87
N TYR A 156 -28.57 -41.22 -25.34
CA TYR A 156 -29.12 -39.91 -24.98
C TYR A 156 -29.29 -39.73 -23.47
N TYR A 157 -29.87 -40.73 -22.78
CA TYR A 157 -30.19 -40.61 -21.36
C TYR A 157 -29.01 -40.93 -20.42
N TYR A 158 -28.11 -41.84 -20.77
CA TYR A 158 -27.08 -42.34 -19.84
C TYR A 158 -25.71 -41.68 -20.03
N THR A 159 -25.26 -41.46 -21.28
CA THR A 159 -23.88 -41.02 -21.52
C THR A 159 -23.69 -39.54 -21.23
N ASP A 160 -22.56 -39.19 -20.61
CA ASP A 160 -22.12 -37.80 -20.48
C ASP A 160 -21.14 -37.49 -21.62
N VAL A 161 -21.36 -36.40 -22.33
CA VAL A 161 -20.51 -35.97 -23.46
C VAL A 161 -19.86 -34.62 -23.22
N SER A 162 -20.08 -34.01 -22.05
CA SER A 162 -19.51 -32.74 -21.64
C SER A 162 -18.18 -32.99 -20.93
N THR A 163 -17.05 -32.68 -21.59
CA THR A 163 -15.73 -33.18 -21.14
C THR A 163 -14.64 -32.13 -21.04
N THR A 164 -14.92 -30.86 -21.35
CA THR A 164 -13.87 -29.83 -21.33
C THR A 164 -13.50 -29.42 -19.90
N GLY A 165 -14.41 -29.59 -18.94
CA GLY A 165 -14.23 -29.15 -17.56
C GLY A 165 -14.28 -27.64 -17.41
N THR A 166 -14.86 -26.94 -18.40
CA THR A 166 -14.97 -25.48 -18.47
C THR A 166 -16.42 -25.05 -18.58
N GLY A 167 -16.70 -23.76 -18.49
CA GLY A 167 -18.06 -23.26 -18.67
C GLY A 167 -18.68 -23.62 -20.04
N LEU A 168 -17.87 -23.88 -21.08
CA LEU A 168 -18.37 -24.27 -22.41
C LEU A 168 -19.21 -25.55 -22.39
N ASP A 169 -19.00 -26.40 -21.39
CA ASP A 169 -19.79 -27.61 -21.14
C ASP A 169 -21.30 -27.31 -21.00
N GLN A 170 -21.66 -26.09 -20.59
CA GLN A 170 -23.05 -25.62 -20.54
C GLN A 170 -23.75 -25.66 -21.92
N MET A 171 -23.02 -25.45 -23.02
CA MET A 171 -23.60 -25.51 -24.37
C MET A 171 -23.98 -26.94 -24.75
N VAL A 172 -23.14 -27.91 -24.37
CA VAL A 172 -23.36 -29.35 -24.60
C VAL A 172 -24.53 -29.83 -23.76
N ASP A 173 -24.56 -29.43 -22.49
CA ASP A 173 -25.66 -29.73 -21.58
C ASP A 173 -26.99 -29.18 -22.08
N LEU A 174 -26.98 -27.97 -22.65
CA LEU A 174 -28.17 -27.36 -23.22
C LEU A 174 -28.74 -28.21 -24.36
N ILE A 175 -27.91 -28.66 -25.30
CA ILE A 175 -28.32 -29.52 -26.42
C ILE A 175 -28.97 -30.81 -25.92
N LYS A 176 -28.37 -31.47 -24.92
CA LYS A 176 -28.91 -32.72 -24.36
C LYS A 176 -30.16 -32.54 -23.51
N ASN A 177 -30.40 -31.34 -23.00
CA ASN A 177 -31.49 -31.06 -22.06
C ASN A 177 -32.67 -30.28 -22.65
N GLU A 178 -32.61 -29.84 -23.91
CA GLU A 178 -33.67 -29.07 -24.56
C GLU A 178 -34.86 -29.95 -24.98
N ASP A 179 -36.01 -29.74 -24.32
CA ASP A 179 -37.23 -30.53 -24.48
C ASP A 179 -37.85 -30.50 -25.88
N ASP A 180 -37.83 -29.34 -26.52
CA ASP A 180 -38.47 -29.09 -27.81
C ASP A 180 -37.61 -29.64 -28.96
N LEU A 181 -36.29 -29.56 -28.84
CA LEU A 181 -35.33 -30.24 -29.69
C LEU A 181 -35.54 -31.75 -29.59
N ALA A 182 -35.58 -32.27 -28.36
CA ALA A 182 -35.83 -33.69 -28.12
C ALA A 182 -37.20 -34.18 -28.60
N ARG A 183 -38.20 -33.29 -28.80
CA ARG A 183 -39.50 -33.67 -29.39
C ARG A 183 -39.43 -33.89 -30.90
N ASN A 184 -38.56 -33.16 -31.60
CA ASN A 184 -38.56 -33.06 -33.05
C ASN A 184 -37.37 -33.78 -33.72
N THR A 185 -36.32 -34.09 -32.94
CA THR A 185 -35.04 -34.62 -33.43
C THR A 185 -34.83 -36.05 -32.92
N SER A 186 -34.07 -36.89 -33.63
CA SER A 186 -33.79 -38.25 -33.17
C SER A 186 -32.76 -38.25 -32.02
N ALA A 187 -32.74 -39.33 -31.22
CA ALA A 187 -31.78 -39.47 -30.13
C ALA A 187 -30.33 -39.54 -30.64
N ALA A 188 -30.12 -40.21 -31.79
CA ALA A 188 -28.82 -40.34 -32.43
C ALA A 188 -28.30 -38.99 -32.93
N ASP A 189 -29.17 -38.17 -33.55
CA ASP A 189 -28.79 -36.86 -34.07
C ASP A 189 -28.48 -35.88 -32.92
N ILE A 190 -29.26 -35.89 -31.84
CA ILE A 190 -28.96 -35.07 -30.64
C ILE A 190 -27.62 -35.46 -30.01
N GLN A 191 -27.35 -36.77 -29.90
CA GLN A 191 -26.08 -37.24 -29.39
C GLN A 191 -24.92 -36.86 -30.32
N GLY A 192 -25.10 -36.99 -31.64
CA GLY A 192 -24.11 -36.58 -32.65
C GLY A 192 -23.79 -35.08 -32.58
N GLY A 193 -24.83 -34.24 -32.51
CA GLY A 193 -24.67 -32.79 -32.36
C GLY A 193 -24.00 -32.38 -31.04
N ALA A 194 -24.30 -33.08 -29.94
CA ALA A 194 -23.65 -32.85 -28.64
C ALA A 194 -22.16 -33.25 -28.65
N ILE A 195 -21.81 -34.37 -29.31
CA ILE A 195 -20.41 -34.79 -29.50
C ILE A 195 -19.64 -33.77 -30.34
N ALA A 196 -20.25 -33.30 -31.44
CA ALA A 196 -19.69 -32.26 -32.29
C ALA A 196 -19.44 -30.95 -31.52
N ALA A 197 -20.43 -30.48 -30.76
CA ALA A 197 -20.33 -29.31 -29.88
C ALA A 197 -19.18 -29.44 -28.87
N ASN A 198 -19.06 -30.59 -28.20
CA ASN A 198 -17.96 -30.85 -27.27
C ASN A 198 -16.58 -30.84 -27.97
N GLY A 199 -16.50 -31.38 -29.19
CA GLY A 199 -15.28 -31.31 -30.01
C GLY A 199 -14.89 -29.87 -30.34
N LEU A 200 -15.85 -29.05 -30.77
CA LEU A 200 -15.64 -27.62 -31.05
C LEU A 200 -15.18 -26.87 -29.79
N ASN A 201 -15.81 -27.13 -28.65
CA ASN A 201 -15.43 -26.54 -27.36
C ASN A 201 -13.99 -26.91 -26.96
N ALA A 202 -13.56 -28.15 -27.19
CA ALA A 202 -12.19 -28.58 -26.89
C ALA A 202 -11.16 -27.82 -27.75
N LEU A 203 -11.48 -27.53 -29.01
CA LEU A 203 -10.62 -26.73 -29.89
C LEU A 203 -10.58 -25.25 -29.47
N ILE A 204 -11.70 -24.69 -29.01
CA ILE A 204 -11.73 -23.33 -28.42
C ILE A 204 -10.80 -23.27 -27.20
N LEU A 205 -10.90 -24.25 -26.30
CA LEU A 205 -10.05 -24.32 -25.11
C LEU A 205 -8.56 -24.43 -25.47
N GLU A 206 -8.20 -25.26 -26.46
CA GLU A 206 -6.82 -25.33 -26.95
C GLU A 206 -6.36 -23.97 -27.50
N ALA A 207 -7.20 -23.27 -28.25
CA ALA A 207 -6.89 -21.95 -28.79
C ALA A 207 -6.68 -20.90 -27.70
N ILE A 208 -7.49 -20.93 -26.63
CA ILE A 208 -7.33 -20.08 -25.45
C ILE A 208 -5.97 -20.35 -24.80
N ASP A 209 -5.67 -21.61 -24.48
CA ASP A 209 -4.40 -22.02 -23.85
C ASP A 209 -3.18 -21.64 -24.70
N ALA A 210 -3.29 -21.72 -26.04
CA ALA A 210 -2.20 -21.41 -26.95
C ALA A 210 -1.95 -19.91 -27.15
N THR A 211 -2.98 -19.08 -26.99
CA THR A 211 -2.91 -17.63 -27.26
C THR A 211 -2.77 -16.79 -25.99
N GLY A 212 -3.19 -17.31 -24.83
CA GLY A 212 -3.19 -16.58 -23.55
C GLY A 212 -4.26 -15.49 -23.47
N VAL A 213 -5.26 -15.54 -24.34
CA VAL A 213 -6.39 -14.60 -24.33
C VAL A 213 -7.34 -14.90 -23.17
N GLY A 214 -7.94 -13.86 -22.60
CA GLY A 214 -8.83 -13.99 -21.44
C GLY A 214 -8.15 -14.32 -20.11
N GLU A 215 -6.83 -14.09 -19.98
CA GLU A 215 -6.11 -14.18 -18.69
C GLU A 215 -6.61 -13.18 -17.64
N ASP A 216 -7.22 -12.08 -18.09
CA ASP A 216 -7.89 -11.07 -17.27
C ASP A 216 -9.33 -11.48 -16.90
N GLY A 217 -9.75 -12.70 -17.24
CA GLY A 217 -11.09 -13.22 -16.96
C GLY A 217 -12.15 -12.75 -17.95
N LEU A 218 -11.75 -12.19 -19.11
CA LEU A 218 -12.69 -11.69 -20.10
C LEU A 218 -12.18 -11.84 -21.54
N PHE A 219 -13.06 -12.19 -22.48
CA PHE A 219 -12.76 -12.13 -23.91
C PHE A 219 -13.20 -10.79 -24.49
N SER A 220 -12.24 -9.95 -24.88
CA SER A 220 -12.47 -8.76 -25.69
C SER A 220 -12.72 -9.10 -27.17
N ALA A 221 -13.14 -8.11 -27.96
CA ALA A 221 -13.26 -8.29 -29.42
C ALA A 221 -11.91 -8.65 -30.08
N GLU A 222 -10.77 -8.19 -29.55
CA GLU A 222 -9.45 -8.55 -30.07
C GLU A 222 -9.06 -9.98 -29.69
N ASP A 223 -9.44 -10.44 -28.49
CA ASP A 223 -9.27 -11.83 -28.06
C ASP A 223 -10.02 -12.78 -28.98
N VAL A 224 -11.28 -12.45 -29.32
CA VAL A 224 -12.08 -13.24 -30.27
C VAL A 224 -11.43 -13.28 -31.66
N ARG A 225 -10.82 -12.19 -32.12
CA ARG A 225 -10.05 -12.21 -33.39
C ARG A 225 -8.84 -13.12 -33.29
N ALA A 226 -8.12 -13.09 -32.18
CA ALA A 226 -6.94 -13.92 -31.96
C ALA A 226 -7.31 -15.41 -31.90
N LEU A 227 -8.40 -15.76 -31.19
CA LEU A 227 -8.98 -17.11 -31.17
C LEU A 227 -9.35 -17.56 -32.58
N ASN A 228 -10.12 -16.75 -33.30
CA ASN A 228 -10.52 -17.08 -34.67
C ASN A 228 -9.31 -17.30 -35.58
N ALA A 229 -8.31 -16.42 -35.50
CA ALA A 229 -7.09 -16.55 -36.29
C ALA A 229 -6.31 -17.83 -35.98
N TYR A 230 -6.25 -18.25 -34.70
CA TYR A 230 -5.61 -19.51 -34.31
C TYR A 230 -6.36 -20.72 -34.88
N LEU A 231 -7.69 -20.75 -34.73
CA LEU A 231 -8.54 -21.84 -35.21
C LEU A 231 -8.47 -21.99 -36.73
N VAL A 232 -8.57 -20.88 -37.47
CA VAL A 232 -8.40 -20.87 -38.94
C VAL A 232 -7.02 -21.39 -39.36
N ALA A 233 -5.97 -21.04 -38.62
CA ALA A 233 -4.61 -21.41 -38.97
C ALA A 233 -4.26 -22.88 -38.68
N ASN A 234 -4.84 -23.46 -37.62
CA ASN A 234 -4.40 -24.75 -37.09
C ASN A 234 -5.46 -25.86 -37.17
N HIS A 235 -6.75 -25.53 -37.10
CA HIS A 235 -7.84 -26.50 -36.99
C HIS A 235 -8.94 -26.37 -38.05
N ALA A 236 -8.81 -25.50 -39.05
CA ALA A 236 -9.89 -25.24 -40.03
C ALA A 236 -10.56 -26.49 -40.64
N ALA A 237 -9.81 -27.57 -40.90
CA ALA A 237 -10.39 -28.80 -41.46
C ALA A 237 -11.16 -29.64 -40.43
N GLU A 238 -10.62 -29.75 -39.20
CA GLU A 238 -11.26 -30.45 -38.08
C GLU A 238 -12.49 -29.68 -37.59
N TRP A 239 -12.36 -28.35 -37.55
CA TRP A 239 -13.44 -27.44 -37.20
C TRP A 239 -14.61 -27.56 -38.16
N ALA A 240 -14.38 -27.54 -39.47
CA ALA A 240 -15.45 -27.70 -40.47
C ALA A 240 -16.13 -29.07 -40.38
N GLU A 241 -15.38 -30.15 -40.09
CA GLU A 241 -15.96 -31.49 -39.90
C GLU A 241 -16.87 -31.57 -38.67
N LEU A 242 -16.46 -30.94 -37.56
CA LEU A 242 -17.26 -30.90 -36.34
C LEU A 242 -18.44 -29.93 -36.46
N HIS A 243 -18.27 -28.78 -37.11
CA HIS A 243 -19.36 -27.85 -37.39
C HIS A 243 -20.46 -28.52 -38.23
N GLY A 244 -20.05 -29.24 -39.28
CA GLY A 244 -20.94 -30.05 -40.10
C GLY A 244 -21.15 -29.48 -41.50
N ASP A 245 -22.03 -30.14 -42.25
CA ASP A 245 -22.49 -29.73 -43.58
C ASP A 245 -24.01 -29.87 -43.60
N ASP A 246 -24.71 -28.90 -44.21
CA ASP A 246 -26.16 -28.93 -44.45
C ASP A 246 -26.51 -29.10 -45.94
N GLU A 247 -25.51 -29.22 -46.83
CA GLU A 247 -25.72 -29.46 -48.25
C GLU A 247 -26.13 -30.92 -48.56
N ASP A 248 -26.81 -31.11 -49.70
CA ASP A 248 -27.24 -32.42 -50.22
C ASP A 248 -28.23 -33.25 -49.37
N GLY A 249 -28.73 -32.70 -48.25
CA GLY A 249 -29.85 -33.25 -47.49
C GLY A 249 -29.50 -34.36 -46.48
N GLU A 250 -28.22 -34.49 -46.12
CA GLU A 250 -27.73 -35.26 -44.98
C GLU A 250 -26.97 -34.31 -44.05
N GLU A 251 -27.59 -33.91 -42.94
CA GLU A 251 -26.95 -33.08 -41.92
C GLU A 251 -25.89 -33.90 -41.17
N THR A 252 -24.75 -33.27 -40.85
CA THR A 252 -23.66 -33.87 -40.06
C THR A 252 -23.15 -32.87 -39.01
N GLY A 253 -22.30 -33.31 -38.07
CA GLY A 253 -21.69 -32.41 -37.09
C GLY A 253 -22.71 -31.71 -36.18
N PHE A 254 -22.46 -30.45 -35.84
CA PHE A 254 -23.38 -29.63 -35.04
C PHE A 254 -24.69 -29.34 -35.76
N HIS A 255 -24.72 -29.33 -37.11
CA HIS A 255 -25.95 -29.15 -37.88
C HIS A 255 -27.01 -30.23 -37.64
N LEU A 256 -26.65 -31.40 -37.08
CA LEU A 256 -27.60 -32.45 -36.65
C LEU A 256 -28.65 -31.98 -35.62
N VAL A 257 -28.43 -30.85 -34.97
CA VAL A 257 -29.36 -30.28 -33.97
C VAL A 257 -29.79 -28.86 -34.28
N GLN A 258 -29.26 -28.29 -35.36
CA GLN A 258 -29.54 -26.92 -35.76
C GLN A 258 -30.87 -26.87 -36.51
N ASN A 259 -31.70 -25.86 -36.24
CA ASN A 259 -33.03 -25.67 -36.85
C ASN A 259 -34.07 -26.77 -36.55
N ASP A 260 -33.78 -27.74 -35.69
CA ASP A 260 -34.67 -28.86 -35.35
C ASP A 260 -35.60 -28.60 -34.15
N GLY A 261 -36.06 -27.37 -34.04
CA GLY A 261 -37.20 -27.04 -33.17
C GLY A 261 -36.87 -26.69 -31.72
N ALA A 262 -35.59 -26.63 -31.32
CA ALA A 262 -35.19 -26.01 -30.06
C ALA A 262 -35.83 -24.62 -29.89
N GLN A 263 -36.37 -24.31 -28.71
CA GLN A 263 -37.04 -23.03 -28.43
C GLN A 263 -36.39 -22.24 -27.28
N VAL A 264 -35.45 -22.84 -26.55
CA VAL A 264 -34.70 -22.16 -25.51
C VAL A 264 -34.02 -20.90 -26.05
N LYS A 265 -34.10 -19.83 -25.24
CA LYS A 265 -33.64 -18.50 -25.63
C LYS A 265 -32.52 -18.01 -24.74
N PHE A 266 -31.49 -17.44 -25.35
CA PHE A 266 -30.48 -16.63 -24.69
C PHE A 266 -30.61 -15.19 -25.20
N ARG A 267 -30.83 -14.23 -24.29
CA ARG A 267 -31.04 -12.80 -24.61
C ARG A 267 -32.11 -12.52 -25.67
N GLY A 268 -33.08 -13.42 -25.83
CA GLY A 268 -34.21 -13.32 -26.77
C GLY A 268 -34.02 -14.09 -28.07
N ASP A 269 -32.78 -14.45 -28.41
CA ASP A 269 -32.39 -15.24 -29.56
C ASP A 269 -32.39 -16.73 -29.25
N ASN A 270 -32.46 -17.58 -30.27
CA ASN A 270 -32.44 -19.02 -30.07
C ASN A 270 -31.04 -19.45 -29.60
N ALA A 271 -30.94 -20.09 -28.45
CA ALA A 271 -29.62 -20.39 -27.88
C ALA A 271 -28.83 -21.37 -28.75
N ILE A 272 -29.48 -22.37 -29.36
CA ILE A 272 -28.79 -23.35 -30.22
C ILE A 272 -28.58 -22.78 -31.62
N ASN A 273 -29.65 -22.28 -32.25
CA ASN A 273 -29.65 -21.90 -33.68
C ASN A 273 -29.08 -20.50 -33.97
N THR A 274 -28.61 -19.77 -32.97
CA THR A 274 -28.10 -18.40 -33.16
C THR A 274 -26.86 -18.17 -32.32
N VAL A 275 -26.94 -18.47 -31.03
CA VAL A 275 -25.88 -18.13 -30.08
C VAL A 275 -24.75 -19.15 -30.13
N ILE A 276 -25.04 -20.43 -29.88
CA ILE A 276 -24.07 -21.52 -29.97
C ILE A 276 -23.56 -21.64 -31.41
N ASP A 277 -24.47 -21.61 -32.38
CA ASP A 277 -24.12 -21.56 -33.80
C ASP A 277 -23.14 -20.42 -34.12
N GLY A 278 -23.44 -19.20 -33.69
CA GLY A 278 -22.59 -18.05 -33.95
C GLY A 278 -21.23 -18.09 -33.24
N ILE A 279 -21.11 -18.74 -32.08
CA ILE A 279 -19.80 -19.08 -31.48
C ILE A 279 -19.06 -20.08 -32.37
N TYR A 280 -19.75 -21.12 -32.83
CA TYR A 280 -19.14 -22.18 -33.66
C TYR A 280 -18.79 -21.74 -35.08
N HIS A 281 -19.15 -20.52 -35.45
CA HIS A 281 -18.62 -19.84 -36.63
C HIS A 281 -17.22 -19.23 -36.46
N LEU A 282 -16.62 -19.34 -35.27
CA LEU A 282 -15.16 -19.27 -35.16
C LEU A 282 -14.51 -20.32 -36.08
N GLY A 283 -13.24 -20.18 -36.43
CA GLY A 283 -12.60 -21.08 -37.40
C GLY A 283 -12.95 -20.81 -38.87
N PHE A 284 -13.90 -19.90 -39.16
CA PHE A 284 -14.25 -19.45 -40.51
C PHE A 284 -13.70 -18.04 -40.84
N ALA A 285 -13.94 -17.60 -42.08
CA ALA A 285 -13.40 -16.34 -42.58
C ALA A 285 -14.00 -15.12 -41.85
N LEU A 286 -13.19 -14.08 -41.67
CA LEU A 286 -13.60 -12.83 -41.05
C LEU A 286 -13.66 -11.70 -42.09
N ASN A 287 -14.78 -10.99 -42.17
CA ASN A 287 -14.98 -9.85 -43.05
C ASN A 287 -15.25 -8.57 -42.24
N GLY A 288 -14.17 -7.88 -41.86
CA GLY A 288 -14.26 -6.77 -40.92
C GLY A 288 -14.48 -7.29 -39.50
N ASP A 289 -15.66 -7.04 -38.94
CA ASP A 289 -16.03 -7.42 -37.56
C ASP A 289 -17.09 -8.53 -37.53
N THR A 290 -17.39 -9.11 -38.69
CA THR A 290 -18.42 -10.13 -38.87
C THR A 290 -17.77 -11.42 -39.35
N LEU A 291 -18.18 -12.54 -38.76
CA LEU A 291 -17.80 -13.89 -39.19
C LEU A 291 -18.64 -14.26 -40.43
N ASP A 292 -18.00 -14.86 -41.42
CA ASP A 292 -18.68 -15.44 -42.57
C ASP A 292 -19.09 -16.89 -42.24
N ASN A 293 -20.29 -17.31 -42.65
CA ASN A 293 -20.70 -18.71 -42.63
C ASN A 293 -20.03 -19.53 -43.75
N GLU A 294 -20.31 -20.83 -43.80
CA GLU A 294 -19.71 -21.77 -44.77
C GLU A 294 -19.96 -21.37 -46.23
N ASP A 295 -21.06 -20.67 -46.50
CA ASP A 295 -21.43 -20.12 -47.80
C ASP A 295 -20.78 -18.76 -48.14
N GLY A 296 -20.06 -18.16 -47.19
CA GLY A 296 -19.48 -16.82 -47.31
C GLY A 296 -20.47 -15.68 -47.09
N ASN A 297 -21.59 -15.93 -46.40
CA ASN A 297 -22.55 -14.91 -45.97
C ASN A 297 -22.24 -14.45 -44.54
N ALA A 298 -22.60 -13.20 -44.22
CA ALA A 298 -22.41 -12.64 -42.88
C ALA A 298 -23.25 -13.37 -41.81
N ASN A 299 -22.60 -13.80 -40.72
CA ASN A 299 -23.22 -14.33 -39.50
C ASN A 299 -23.03 -13.37 -38.31
N ALA A 300 -22.63 -13.86 -37.14
CA ALA A 300 -22.45 -13.10 -35.90
C ALA A 300 -21.25 -12.15 -35.97
N THR A 301 -21.31 -11.05 -35.21
CA THR A 301 -20.16 -10.17 -35.05
C THR A 301 -19.21 -10.70 -33.98
N ILE A 302 -17.94 -10.30 -34.03
CA ILE A 302 -16.96 -10.63 -32.97
C ILE A 302 -17.36 -10.07 -31.60
N PHE A 303 -18.20 -9.04 -31.56
CA PHE A 303 -18.74 -8.48 -30.32
C PHE A 303 -19.83 -9.38 -29.74
N ASP A 304 -20.70 -9.92 -30.59
CA ASP A 304 -21.70 -10.90 -30.16
C ASP A 304 -21.02 -12.18 -29.66
N VAL A 305 -20.02 -12.67 -30.39
CA VAL A 305 -19.25 -13.86 -29.99
C VAL A 305 -18.45 -13.63 -28.70
N SER A 306 -17.87 -12.44 -28.52
CA SER A 306 -17.21 -12.04 -27.27
C SER A 306 -18.18 -12.12 -26.09
N ASP A 307 -19.37 -11.53 -26.22
CA ASP A 307 -20.42 -11.58 -25.19
C ASP A 307 -20.86 -13.01 -24.86
N TRP A 308 -21.09 -13.82 -25.89
CA TRP A 308 -21.54 -15.19 -25.71
C TRP A 308 -20.46 -16.09 -25.10
N LEU A 309 -19.21 -15.93 -25.52
CA LEU A 309 -18.08 -16.63 -24.90
C LEU A 309 -17.86 -16.19 -23.46
N ASN A 310 -18.01 -14.91 -23.14
CA ASN A 310 -17.94 -14.43 -21.76
C ASN A 310 -19.03 -15.08 -20.89
N HIS A 311 -20.25 -15.18 -21.39
CA HIS A 311 -21.32 -15.90 -20.70
C HIS A 311 -21.02 -17.40 -20.53
N TYR A 312 -20.74 -18.11 -21.62
CA TYR A 312 -20.57 -19.56 -21.54
C TYR A 312 -19.26 -19.97 -20.89
N PHE A 313 -18.16 -19.25 -21.11
CA PHE A 313 -16.83 -19.63 -20.59
C PHE A 313 -16.58 -19.11 -19.18
N PHE A 314 -16.80 -17.81 -18.95
CA PHE A 314 -16.48 -17.13 -17.68
C PHE A 314 -17.71 -16.92 -16.78
N ASN A 315 -18.92 -17.21 -17.26
CA ASN A 315 -20.16 -16.82 -16.60
C ASN A 315 -20.25 -15.30 -16.38
N VAL A 316 -19.71 -14.51 -17.32
CA VAL A 316 -19.70 -13.04 -17.27
C VAL A 316 -20.88 -12.48 -18.06
N GLU A 317 -21.61 -11.53 -17.47
CA GLU A 317 -22.69 -10.81 -18.15
C GLU A 317 -22.24 -9.47 -18.75
N THR A 318 -22.38 -9.26 -20.07
CA THR A 318 -22.08 -7.95 -20.69
C THR A 318 -23.31 -7.04 -20.73
N TYR A 319 -23.14 -5.76 -20.40
CA TYR A 319 -24.12 -4.68 -20.44
C TYR A 319 -23.53 -3.46 -21.17
N THR A 320 -24.18 -2.98 -22.23
CA THR A 320 -23.67 -1.85 -23.03
C THR A 320 -24.72 -0.75 -23.21
N GLY A 321 -24.35 0.48 -22.87
CA GLY A 321 -25.08 1.72 -23.11
C GLY A 321 -24.89 2.27 -24.53
N GLY A 322 -25.68 3.27 -24.89
CA GLY A 322 -25.60 4.03 -26.13
C GLY A 322 -24.88 5.36 -25.96
N ASN A 323 -25.22 6.35 -26.80
CA ASN A 323 -24.67 7.72 -26.73
C ASN A 323 -25.57 8.69 -25.95
N GLY A 324 -26.47 8.17 -25.10
CA GLY A 324 -27.37 8.98 -24.29
C GLY A 324 -27.37 8.50 -22.85
N ASN A 325 -28.10 9.19 -21.97
CA ASN A 325 -28.11 8.83 -20.56
C ASN A 325 -28.79 7.47 -20.32
N ASP A 326 -27.99 6.48 -19.96
CA ASP A 326 -28.40 5.09 -19.79
C ASP A 326 -28.39 4.65 -18.32
N GLN A 327 -29.06 3.53 -18.06
CA GLN A 327 -29.03 2.86 -16.76
C GLN A 327 -28.67 1.41 -16.97
N LEU A 328 -27.45 1.05 -16.56
CA LEU A 328 -26.93 -0.31 -16.60
C LEU A 328 -26.94 -0.88 -15.19
N ARG A 329 -27.36 -2.15 -15.03
CA ARG A 329 -27.43 -2.80 -13.73
C ARG A 329 -27.31 -4.31 -13.85
N VAL A 330 -26.38 -4.90 -13.12
CA VAL A 330 -26.33 -6.36 -12.90
C VAL A 330 -27.20 -6.74 -11.70
N TYR A 331 -27.70 -7.96 -11.72
CA TYR A 331 -28.46 -8.55 -10.63
C TYR A 331 -27.82 -9.87 -10.23
N GLY A 332 -27.24 -9.94 -9.03
CA GLY A 332 -26.64 -11.16 -8.49
C GLY A 332 -25.16 -10.98 -8.22
N ASP A 333 -24.50 -12.13 -8.12
CA ASP A 333 -23.12 -12.26 -7.65
C ASP A 333 -22.17 -12.63 -8.81
N ASP A 334 -22.68 -12.61 -10.05
CA ASP A 334 -21.92 -12.91 -11.26
C ASP A 334 -21.10 -11.69 -11.68
N ASN A 335 -19.90 -11.94 -12.19
CA ASN A 335 -19.03 -10.93 -12.77
C ASN A 335 -19.69 -10.33 -14.03
N ALA A 336 -19.49 -9.04 -14.27
CA ALA A 336 -20.05 -8.36 -15.43
C ALA A 336 -19.06 -7.42 -16.12
N LEU A 337 -19.28 -7.23 -17.42
CA LEU A 337 -18.67 -6.15 -18.19
C LEU A 337 -19.71 -5.09 -18.48
N MET A 338 -19.48 -3.86 -18.05
CA MET A 338 -20.41 -2.76 -18.18
C MET A 338 -19.75 -1.59 -18.92
N ILE A 339 -20.33 -1.17 -20.05
CA ILE A 339 -19.78 -0.08 -20.87
C ILE A 339 -20.86 0.99 -21.08
N GLY A 340 -20.68 2.19 -20.52
CA GLY A 340 -21.61 3.33 -20.64
C GLY A 340 -21.61 3.98 -22.02
N ASN A 341 -20.43 4.07 -22.65
CA ASN A 341 -20.15 4.78 -23.90
C ASN A 341 -20.26 6.30 -23.78
N GLY A 342 -21.44 6.90 -23.98
CA GLY A 342 -21.57 8.35 -23.92
C GLY A 342 -22.89 8.75 -23.34
N GLY A 343 -22.95 9.74 -22.46
CA GLY A 343 -24.18 10.02 -21.74
C GLY A 343 -23.96 10.69 -20.39
N HIS A 344 -24.90 10.51 -19.48
CA HIS A 344 -24.69 10.75 -18.06
C HIS A 344 -25.36 9.55 -17.40
N ASP A 345 -24.58 8.50 -17.27
CA ASP A 345 -25.04 7.15 -17.11
C ASP A 345 -25.09 6.79 -15.64
N LYS A 346 -25.92 5.81 -15.34
CA LYS A 346 -25.98 5.21 -14.02
C LYS A 346 -25.67 3.74 -14.15
N ILE A 347 -24.49 3.36 -13.66
CA ILE A 347 -23.99 2.00 -13.73
C ILE A 347 -23.97 1.41 -12.31
N ILE A 348 -24.48 0.19 -12.18
CA ILE A 348 -24.47 -0.58 -10.92
C ILE A 348 -23.91 -1.94 -11.29
N GLY A 349 -22.71 -2.24 -10.81
CA GLY A 349 -22.01 -3.53 -10.90
C GLY A 349 -22.86 -4.61 -10.25
N GLY A 350 -22.55 -5.07 -9.06
CA GLY A 350 -23.30 -6.17 -8.47
C GLY A 350 -22.56 -6.64 -7.25
N ASP A 351 -22.68 -7.92 -6.91
CA ASP A 351 -21.84 -8.50 -5.87
C ASP A 351 -20.61 -9.25 -6.46
N GLY A 352 -20.51 -9.40 -7.79
CA GLY A 352 -19.40 -10.04 -8.50
C GLY A 352 -18.21 -9.10 -8.77
N ASP A 353 -17.12 -9.66 -9.32
CA ASP A 353 -15.94 -8.87 -9.72
C ASP A 353 -16.20 -8.24 -11.10
N ASP A 354 -16.59 -6.97 -11.12
CA ASP A 354 -17.07 -6.32 -12.34
C ASP A 354 -16.00 -5.46 -13.02
N SER A 355 -16.05 -5.40 -14.36
CA SER A 355 -15.31 -4.45 -15.18
C SER A 355 -16.26 -3.37 -15.70
N ILE A 356 -16.06 -2.12 -15.30
CA ILE A 356 -16.97 -1.01 -15.58
C ILE A 356 -16.22 0.14 -16.26
N ASP A 357 -16.69 0.54 -17.44
CA ASP A 357 -16.27 1.75 -18.17
C ASP A 357 -17.46 2.72 -18.27
N GLY A 358 -17.32 3.92 -17.68
CA GLY A 358 -18.31 4.99 -17.71
C GLY A 358 -18.43 5.69 -19.07
N GLY A 359 -17.32 5.84 -19.79
CA GLY A 359 -17.25 6.56 -21.05
C GLY A 359 -17.29 8.09 -20.93
N ASP A 360 -17.87 8.77 -21.93
CA ASP A 360 -18.04 10.22 -21.92
C ASP A 360 -19.29 10.59 -21.09
N GLY A 361 -19.17 11.46 -20.09
CA GLY A 361 -20.33 11.86 -19.34
C GLY A 361 -20.14 12.64 -18.06
N ASN A 362 -21.00 12.35 -17.10
CA ASN A 362 -20.90 12.76 -15.68
C ASN A 362 -21.66 11.64 -14.99
N ASP A 363 -20.99 10.52 -14.89
CA ASP A 363 -21.56 9.22 -14.68
C ASP A 363 -21.64 8.93 -13.19
N ARG A 364 -22.50 7.98 -12.86
CA ARG A 364 -22.73 7.56 -11.50
C ARG A 364 -22.58 6.06 -11.41
N ILE A 365 -21.41 5.65 -10.95
CA ILE A 365 -20.97 4.26 -10.94
C ILE A 365 -20.98 3.72 -9.50
N TYR A 366 -21.49 2.50 -9.34
CA TYR A 366 -21.51 1.77 -8.07
C TYR A 366 -21.00 0.35 -8.31
N GLY A 367 -19.81 0.01 -7.80
CA GLY A 367 -19.27 -1.35 -7.82
C GLY A 367 -20.10 -2.31 -6.94
N ASN A 368 -20.27 -1.94 -5.67
CA ASN A 368 -20.92 -2.69 -4.59
C ASN A 368 -20.08 -3.84 -4.00
N GLY A 369 -20.35 -5.10 -4.32
CA GLY A 369 -19.55 -6.24 -3.86
C GLY A 369 -18.36 -6.49 -4.79
N GLY A 370 -17.66 -7.60 -4.60
CA GLY A 370 -16.54 -7.99 -5.46
C GLY A 370 -15.33 -7.06 -5.45
N THR A 371 -14.36 -7.42 -6.29
CA THR A 371 -13.13 -6.70 -6.57
C THR A 371 -13.18 -6.05 -7.95
N ASP A 372 -13.83 -4.90 -8.02
CA ASP A 372 -14.16 -4.25 -9.29
C ASP A 372 -12.98 -3.51 -9.91
N THR A 373 -12.99 -3.44 -11.24
CA THR A 373 -12.19 -2.50 -12.03
C THR A 373 -13.12 -1.46 -12.65
N ILE A 374 -12.95 -0.20 -12.27
CA ILE A 374 -13.84 0.90 -12.66
C ILE A 374 -13.03 2.02 -13.33
N ASP A 375 -13.41 2.40 -14.54
CA ASP A 375 -12.96 3.63 -15.22
C ASP A 375 -14.16 4.59 -15.36
N GLY A 376 -14.02 5.81 -14.86
CA GLY A 376 -15.02 6.86 -14.98
C GLY A 376 -15.09 7.49 -16.36
N GLY A 377 -13.98 7.48 -17.11
CA GLY A 377 -13.88 8.09 -18.43
C GLY A 377 -13.74 9.61 -18.40
N ALA A 378 -14.48 10.31 -19.26
CA ALA A 378 -14.39 11.77 -19.37
C ALA A 378 -15.64 12.43 -18.78
N GLY A 379 -15.53 13.22 -17.73
CA GLY A 379 -16.73 13.77 -17.10
C GLY A 379 -16.51 14.53 -15.81
N ASN A 380 -17.46 14.41 -14.89
CA ASN A 380 -17.28 14.78 -13.48
C ASN A 380 -18.03 13.71 -12.72
N ASP A 381 -17.35 12.61 -12.52
CA ASP A 381 -17.96 11.33 -12.26
C ASP A 381 -18.12 11.10 -10.76
N GLN A 382 -19.12 10.32 -10.41
CA GLN A 382 -19.37 9.91 -9.04
C GLN A 382 -19.22 8.41 -8.94
N ILE A 383 -18.04 7.99 -8.48
CA ILE A 383 -17.66 6.60 -8.39
C ILE A 383 -17.70 6.16 -6.94
N TYR A 384 -18.40 5.07 -6.70
CA TYR A 384 -18.44 4.35 -5.44
C TYR A 384 -17.92 2.95 -5.72
N GLY A 385 -16.70 2.65 -5.27
CA GLY A 385 -16.08 1.34 -5.37
C GLY A 385 -16.73 0.31 -4.46
N SER A 386 -16.01 -0.79 -4.24
CA SER A 386 -16.56 -2.00 -3.65
C SER A 386 -16.23 -2.15 -2.16
N SER A 387 -16.68 -3.25 -1.57
CA SER A 387 -16.37 -3.59 -0.18
C SER A 387 -15.15 -4.51 0.02
N GLU A 388 -14.57 -5.05 -1.06
CA GLU A 388 -13.46 -6.02 -0.99
C GLU A 388 -12.14 -5.49 -1.58
N GLY A 389 -12.10 -4.22 -1.95
CA GLY A 389 -11.00 -3.55 -2.65
C GLY A 389 -11.24 -3.53 -4.16
N GLY A 390 -10.64 -2.60 -4.88
CA GLY A 390 -10.76 -2.54 -6.34
C GLY A 390 -9.73 -1.64 -7.01
N THR A 391 -9.79 -1.56 -8.34
CA THR A 391 -9.03 -0.57 -9.12
C THR A 391 -10.01 0.47 -9.65
N ILE A 392 -9.75 1.75 -9.38
CA ILE A 392 -10.64 2.84 -9.73
C ILE A 392 -9.84 3.96 -10.41
N THR A 393 -10.26 4.35 -11.60
CA THR A 393 -9.76 5.53 -12.32
C THR A 393 -10.90 6.53 -12.49
N GLY A 394 -10.68 7.79 -12.09
CA GLY A 394 -11.62 8.90 -12.30
C GLY A 394 -11.67 9.32 -13.76
N GLY A 395 -10.48 9.60 -14.32
CA GLY A 395 -10.30 9.95 -15.72
C GLY A 395 -10.14 11.46 -15.91
N ASP A 396 -10.74 12.04 -16.95
CA ASP A 396 -10.72 13.49 -17.16
C ASP A 396 -11.92 14.13 -16.45
N GLY A 397 -11.74 14.97 -15.43
CA GLY A 397 -12.93 15.53 -14.79
C GLY A 397 -12.75 16.33 -13.52
N HIS A 398 -13.81 16.45 -12.72
CA HIS A 398 -13.68 16.84 -11.31
C HIS A 398 -14.46 15.79 -10.55
N ASP A 399 -13.78 14.69 -10.28
CA ASP A 399 -14.38 13.44 -9.93
C ASP A 399 -14.52 13.32 -8.43
N LYS A 400 -15.52 12.54 -8.05
CA LYS A 400 -15.75 12.18 -6.66
C LYS A 400 -15.69 10.68 -6.55
N ILE A 401 -14.58 10.21 -5.98
CA ILE A 401 -14.28 8.80 -5.83
C ILE A 401 -14.38 8.41 -4.35
N VAL A 402 -15.05 7.29 -4.09
CA VAL A 402 -15.13 6.65 -2.79
C VAL A 402 -14.67 5.21 -2.99
N GLY A 403 -13.47 4.85 -2.51
CA GLY A 403 -12.89 3.52 -2.64
C GLY A 403 -13.78 2.46 -2.01
N GLY A 404 -13.89 2.50 -0.68
CA GLY A 404 -14.87 1.70 0.03
C GLY A 404 -14.25 0.98 1.21
N ALA A 405 -14.37 -0.35 1.25
CA ALA A 405 -13.60 -1.15 2.18
C ALA A 405 -12.69 -2.08 1.37
N GLY A 406 -11.59 -2.53 1.97
CA GLY A 406 -10.61 -3.34 1.26
C GLY A 406 -9.47 -2.47 0.74
N ASN A 407 -8.46 -3.09 0.13
CA ASN A 407 -7.30 -2.32 -0.32
C ASN A 407 -7.55 -1.84 -1.74
N ASP A 408 -7.83 -0.55 -1.90
CA ASP A 408 -8.14 0.06 -3.19
C ASP A 408 -6.89 0.62 -3.87
N SER A 409 -6.87 0.58 -5.20
CA SER A 409 -5.95 1.34 -6.06
C SER A 409 -6.74 2.41 -6.78
N ILE A 410 -6.55 3.67 -6.42
CA ILE A 410 -7.35 4.80 -6.90
C ILE A 410 -6.46 5.81 -7.62
N ASP A 411 -6.82 6.18 -8.84
CA ASP A 411 -6.24 7.28 -9.62
C ASP A 411 -7.33 8.31 -9.95
N GLY A 412 -7.16 9.55 -9.50
CA GLY A 412 -8.09 10.64 -9.78
C GLY A 412 -8.05 11.11 -11.24
N GLY A 413 -6.89 10.99 -11.91
CA GLY A 413 -6.71 11.46 -13.28
C GLY A 413 -6.45 12.96 -13.38
N THR A 414 -7.21 13.67 -14.21
CA THR A 414 -7.04 15.12 -14.39
C THR A 414 -8.19 15.89 -13.76
N GLY A 415 -7.86 16.95 -13.02
CA GLY A 415 -8.79 17.98 -12.58
C GLY A 415 -8.71 18.35 -11.11
N ASN A 416 -9.82 18.37 -10.38
CA ASN A 416 -9.83 18.82 -8.98
C ASN A 416 -10.69 17.85 -8.20
N ASP A 417 -10.09 16.73 -7.90
CA ASP A 417 -10.79 15.52 -7.54
C ASP A 417 -11.00 15.45 -6.04
N ARG A 418 -11.97 14.62 -5.66
CA ARG A 418 -12.34 14.41 -4.27
C ARG A 418 -12.37 12.93 -3.98
N ILE A 419 -11.29 12.45 -3.41
CA ILE A 419 -11.04 11.02 -3.19
C ILE A 419 -11.19 10.68 -1.71
N TYR A 420 -11.85 9.56 -1.43
CA TYR A 420 -11.97 8.97 -0.10
C TYR A 420 -11.59 7.49 -0.17
N GLY A 421 -10.44 7.10 0.38
CA GLY A 421 -10.04 5.69 0.48
C GLY A 421 -10.96 4.89 1.41
N ASN A 422 -11.19 5.45 2.61
CA ASN A 422 -11.97 4.86 3.71
C ASN A 422 -11.26 3.73 4.47
N GLY A 423 -11.60 2.45 4.27
CA GLY A 423 -11.06 1.36 5.09
C GLY A 423 -10.21 0.42 4.25
N GLY A 424 -9.15 -0.15 4.82
CA GLY A 424 -8.12 -0.87 4.06
C GLY A 424 -6.85 -0.04 3.86
N ASN A 425 -5.85 -0.67 3.26
CA ASN A 425 -4.56 -0.05 2.95
C ASN A 425 -4.54 0.38 1.49
N ASP A 426 -5.02 1.59 1.21
CA ASP A 426 -5.24 2.05 -0.16
C ASP A 426 -3.98 2.66 -0.76
N THR A 427 -3.86 2.58 -2.08
CA THR A 427 -2.94 3.37 -2.90
C THR A 427 -3.75 4.41 -3.64
N ILE A 428 -3.48 5.69 -3.39
CA ILE A 428 -4.26 6.81 -3.94
C ILE A 428 -3.34 7.78 -4.65
N ILE A 429 -3.69 8.13 -5.90
CA ILE A 429 -3.06 9.17 -6.70
C ILE A 429 -4.13 10.23 -6.99
N GLY A 430 -3.89 11.49 -6.62
CA GLY A 430 -4.77 12.62 -6.97
C GLY A 430 -4.69 12.92 -8.46
N GLY A 431 -3.48 13.10 -8.95
CA GLY A 431 -3.21 13.32 -10.37
C GLY A 431 -2.92 14.78 -10.66
N ALA A 432 -3.56 15.36 -11.67
CA ALA A 432 -3.28 16.73 -12.09
C ALA A 432 -4.39 17.71 -11.66
N GLY A 433 -4.11 18.54 -10.68
CA GLY A 433 -4.83 19.76 -10.30
C GLY A 433 -5.02 19.82 -8.79
N ASN A 434 -6.03 20.53 -8.26
CA ASN A 434 -6.09 20.82 -6.81
C ASN A 434 -7.04 19.86 -6.08
N ASP A 435 -6.47 18.76 -5.63
CA ASP A 435 -7.22 17.60 -5.16
C ASP A 435 -7.50 17.66 -3.66
N LYS A 436 -8.52 16.92 -3.25
CA LYS A 436 -8.88 16.71 -1.85
C LYS A 436 -8.91 15.23 -1.57
N ILE A 437 -7.83 14.77 -0.96
CA ILE A 437 -7.63 13.36 -0.65
C ILE A 437 -7.86 13.13 0.83
N TYR A 438 -8.75 12.19 1.13
CA TYR A 438 -8.93 11.61 2.45
C TYR A 438 -8.46 10.16 2.36
N GLY A 439 -7.32 9.87 2.98
CA GLY A 439 -6.75 8.54 3.06
C GLY A 439 -7.62 7.56 3.84
N SER A 440 -6.98 6.46 4.21
CA SER A 440 -7.62 5.28 4.76
C SER A 440 -7.45 5.22 6.27
N SER A 441 -8.22 4.41 6.97
CA SER A 441 -8.13 4.28 8.44
C SER A 441 -7.05 3.31 8.92
N ASP A 442 -6.50 2.49 8.03
CA ASP A 442 -5.58 1.40 8.37
C ASP A 442 -4.13 1.69 7.94
N GLY A 443 -3.89 2.86 7.32
CA GLY A 443 -2.66 3.26 6.65
C GLY A 443 -2.84 3.26 5.14
N GLY A 444 -1.93 3.88 4.38
CA GLY A 444 -2.01 3.89 2.93
C GLY A 444 -0.82 4.56 2.26
N THR A 445 -0.78 4.51 0.94
CA THR A 445 0.15 5.29 0.11
C THR A 445 -0.64 6.34 -0.63
N ILE A 446 -0.27 7.61 -0.48
CA ILE A 446 -1.00 8.74 -1.05
C ILE A 446 -0.03 9.65 -1.80
N THR A 447 -0.34 9.96 -3.05
CA THR A 447 0.35 10.97 -3.86
C THR A 447 -0.65 12.04 -4.27
N GLY A 448 -0.38 13.31 -3.96
CA GLY A 448 -1.17 14.46 -4.42
C GLY A 448 -1.05 14.61 -5.94
N GLY A 449 0.15 14.94 -6.40
CA GLY A 449 0.48 15.05 -7.82
C GLY A 449 0.79 16.49 -8.19
N ASP A 450 0.25 16.99 -9.29
CA ASP A 450 0.49 18.37 -9.72
C ASP A 450 -0.61 19.31 -9.21
N GLY A 451 -0.36 20.24 -8.31
CA GLY A 451 -1.37 21.25 -7.96
C GLY A 451 -1.24 21.88 -6.58
N HIS A 452 -2.36 22.15 -5.92
CA HIS A 452 -2.36 22.66 -4.55
C HIS A 452 -3.29 21.77 -3.74
N ASP A 453 -2.74 20.65 -3.31
CA ASP A 453 -3.48 19.54 -2.81
C ASP A 453 -3.77 19.68 -1.33
N ARG A 454 -4.86 19.04 -0.92
CA ARG A 454 -5.20 18.89 0.48
C ARG A 454 -5.33 17.42 0.80
N ILE A 455 -4.34 16.93 1.53
CA ILE A 455 -4.22 15.52 1.90
C ILE A 455 -4.48 15.35 3.40
N ILE A 456 -5.28 14.35 3.75
CA ILE A 456 -5.57 13.95 5.13
C ILE A 456 -5.35 12.44 5.21
N GLY A 457 -4.23 11.99 5.81
CA GLY A 457 -3.85 10.58 5.96
C GLY A 457 -4.89 9.79 6.76
N ARG A 458 -5.22 10.30 7.96
CA ARG A 458 -6.20 9.79 8.94
C ARG A 458 -5.51 8.91 9.98
N ASP A 459 -6.00 7.71 10.24
CA ASP A 459 -5.39 6.81 11.23
C ASP A 459 -4.59 5.75 10.46
N GLY A 460 -3.64 5.09 11.13
CA GLY A 460 -2.73 4.17 10.47
C GLY A 460 -1.39 4.83 10.13
N ASN A 461 -0.44 4.05 9.61
CA ASN A 461 0.86 4.58 9.23
C ASN A 461 0.83 4.88 7.73
N ASP A 462 0.82 6.15 7.38
CA ASP A 462 0.68 6.60 6.00
C ASP A 462 2.04 6.93 5.36
N SER A 463 2.14 6.70 4.06
CA SER A 463 3.19 7.24 3.20
C SER A 463 2.55 8.30 2.30
N ILE A 464 2.91 9.56 2.49
CA ILE A 464 2.28 10.70 1.82
C ILE A 464 3.33 11.50 1.05
N ASP A 465 3.07 11.73 -0.24
CA ASP A 465 3.83 12.63 -1.13
C ASP A 465 2.89 13.74 -1.63
N GLY A 466 3.23 15.00 -1.34
CA GLY A 466 2.49 16.17 -1.83
C GLY A 466 2.57 16.34 -3.34
N GLY A 467 3.75 16.13 -3.93
CA GLY A 467 4.03 16.37 -5.33
C GLY A 467 4.49 17.81 -5.61
N THR A 468 3.84 18.51 -6.54
CA THR A 468 4.20 19.88 -6.91
C THR A 468 3.13 20.89 -6.52
N GLY A 469 3.57 22.07 -6.11
CA GLY A 469 2.79 23.22 -5.70
C GLY A 469 2.62 23.32 -4.18
N ASN A 470 1.79 24.24 -3.68
CA ASN A 470 1.70 24.55 -2.26
C ASN A 470 0.62 23.72 -1.58
N ASP A 471 1.04 22.61 -0.98
CA ASP A 471 0.17 21.58 -0.46
C ASP A 471 -0.15 21.75 1.02
N ARG A 472 -1.22 21.07 1.43
CA ARG A 472 -1.67 21.06 2.81
C ARG A 472 -1.90 19.64 3.27
N ILE A 473 -0.94 19.13 4.03
CA ILE A 473 -0.87 17.73 4.44
C ILE A 473 -1.17 17.60 5.94
N TYR A 474 -1.98 16.61 6.30
CA TYR A 474 -2.27 16.22 7.67
C TYR A 474 -2.11 14.71 7.85
N GLY A 475 -1.06 14.24 8.54
CA GLY A 475 -0.91 12.82 8.88
C GLY A 475 -2.02 12.33 9.82
N ASN A 476 -2.14 12.99 10.98
CA ASN A 476 -3.08 12.70 12.08
C ASN A 476 -2.69 11.54 13.01
N GLY A 477 -3.08 10.30 12.74
CA GLY A 477 -2.80 9.12 13.56
C GLY A 477 -1.54 8.38 13.08
N GLY A 478 -1.08 7.39 13.84
CA GLY A 478 0.04 6.52 13.45
C GLY A 478 1.42 7.18 13.33
N ASN A 479 2.37 6.47 12.75
CA ASN A 479 3.74 6.91 12.48
C ASN A 479 3.87 7.09 10.96
N ASP A 480 3.82 8.33 10.49
CA ASP A 480 3.71 8.62 9.07
C ASP A 480 5.06 8.96 8.44
N THR A 481 5.19 8.71 7.15
CA THR A 481 6.25 9.26 6.29
C THR A 481 5.61 10.29 5.38
N ILE A 482 6.04 11.54 5.47
CA ILE A 482 5.44 12.66 4.75
C ILE A 482 6.52 13.43 4.00
N ASP A 483 6.35 13.59 2.69
CA ASP A 483 7.12 14.47 1.83
C ASP A 483 6.21 15.58 1.29
N GLY A 484 6.59 16.84 1.49
CA GLY A 484 5.88 18.00 0.94
C GLY A 484 6.09 18.18 -0.56
N GLY A 485 7.24 17.74 -1.09
CA GLY A 485 7.59 17.91 -2.49
C GLY A 485 8.08 19.33 -2.81
N ALA A 486 7.66 19.88 -3.94
CA ALA A 486 8.12 21.20 -4.40
C ALA A 486 7.03 22.25 -4.21
N GLY A 487 7.22 23.26 -3.39
CA GLY A 487 6.07 24.04 -2.94
C GLY A 487 6.36 25.15 -1.95
N ASN A 488 5.37 25.43 -1.10
CA ASN A 488 5.50 26.19 0.14
C ASN A 488 4.43 25.57 1.04
N ASP A 489 4.81 24.45 1.63
CA ASP A 489 3.87 23.44 2.08
C ASP A 489 3.50 23.64 3.53
N GLN A 490 2.29 23.19 3.87
CA GLN A 490 1.80 23.21 5.23
C GLN A 490 1.59 21.80 5.71
N ILE A 491 2.62 21.30 6.38
CA ILE A 491 2.66 19.92 6.87
C ILE A 491 2.34 19.90 8.36
N TYR A 492 1.33 19.11 8.70
CA TYR A 492 0.99 18.78 10.08
C TYR A 492 1.21 17.27 10.23
N GLY A 493 2.22 16.91 11.01
CA GLY A 493 2.52 15.53 11.35
C GLY A 493 1.40 14.83 12.11
N SER A 494 1.73 13.68 12.65
CA SER A 494 0.77 12.80 13.30
C SER A 494 0.80 12.94 14.82
N THR A 495 0.31 11.93 15.54
CA THR A 495 0.43 11.83 17.00
C THR A 495 1.43 10.75 17.42
N GLY A 496 1.95 9.98 16.47
CA GLY A 496 3.07 9.07 16.62
C GLY A 496 4.35 9.69 16.05
N GLY A 497 5.47 8.95 16.15
CA GLY A 497 6.76 9.43 15.66
C GLY A 497 6.80 9.37 14.13
N SER A 498 6.82 10.53 13.48
CA SER A 498 6.76 10.68 12.03
C SER A 498 8.13 10.98 11.43
N THR A 499 8.31 10.66 10.15
CA THR A 499 9.39 11.20 9.31
C THR A 499 8.78 12.22 8.36
N ILE A 500 9.27 13.46 8.40
CA ILE A 500 8.70 14.58 7.65
C ILE A 500 9.80 15.30 6.88
N THR A 501 9.60 15.51 5.59
CA THR A 501 10.44 16.34 4.72
C THR A 501 9.59 17.47 4.13
N GLY A 502 10.06 18.72 4.25
CA GLY A 502 9.43 19.89 3.62
C GLY A 502 9.60 19.87 2.11
N GLY A 503 10.85 19.80 1.66
CA GLY A 503 11.21 19.69 0.25
C GLY A 503 11.75 21.02 -0.28
N ASP A 504 11.38 21.41 -1.50
CA ASP A 504 11.77 22.72 -2.04
C ASP A 504 10.72 23.76 -1.62
N GLY A 505 11.07 24.89 -1.00
CA GLY A 505 10.05 25.90 -0.73
C GLY A 505 10.27 26.79 0.48
N HIS A 506 9.20 27.35 1.01
CA HIS A 506 9.21 28.00 2.32
C HIS A 506 8.13 27.35 3.16
N ASP A 507 8.51 26.27 3.82
CA ASP A 507 7.58 25.31 4.37
C ASP A 507 7.25 25.63 5.80
N LYS A 508 6.09 25.13 6.19
CA LYS A 508 5.62 25.22 7.56
C LYS A 508 5.30 23.84 8.07
N ILE A 509 6.20 23.33 8.90
CA ILE A 509 6.14 21.98 9.45
C ILE A 509 5.76 22.03 10.94
N VAL A 510 4.84 21.15 11.33
CA VAL A 510 4.41 20.97 12.72
C VAL A 510 4.44 19.47 13.04
N GLY A 511 5.45 19.00 13.78
CA GLY A 511 5.61 17.57 14.15
C GLY A 511 4.46 17.05 15.00
N ARG A 512 4.13 17.81 16.07
CA ARG A 512 3.01 17.64 17.02
C ARG A 512 3.43 16.82 18.24
N ASN A 513 3.05 15.54 18.33
CA ASN A 513 3.44 14.69 19.44
C ASN A 513 4.11 13.46 18.83
N GLY A 514 5.05 12.86 19.54
CA GLY A 514 5.79 11.72 19.02
C GLY A 514 7.25 12.11 18.93
N ASN A 515 8.12 11.14 18.69
CA ASN A 515 9.52 11.46 18.43
C ASN A 515 9.66 11.57 16.92
N ASP A 516 9.64 12.79 16.41
CA ASP A 516 9.63 13.08 14.99
C ASP A 516 11.05 13.28 14.44
N SER A 517 11.24 12.89 13.19
CA SER A 517 12.41 13.25 12.38
C SER A 517 11.94 14.25 11.32
N ILE A 518 12.42 15.48 11.38
CA ILE A 518 11.97 16.58 10.52
C ILE A 518 13.15 17.15 9.74
N ASP A 519 13.01 17.24 8.43
CA ASP A 519 13.92 17.92 7.51
C ASP A 519 13.17 19.06 6.81
N GLY A 520 13.66 20.29 6.94
CA GLY A 520 13.10 21.48 6.27
C GLY A 520 13.28 21.43 4.75
N GLY A 521 14.45 21.03 4.28
CA GLY A 521 14.80 21.06 2.86
C GLY A 521 15.39 22.40 2.40
N GLU A 522 15.02 22.85 1.19
CA GLU A 522 15.48 24.13 0.65
C GLU A 522 14.51 25.27 0.98
N GLY A 523 15.07 26.39 1.40
CA GLY A 523 14.41 27.69 1.59
C GLY A 523 14.13 28.03 3.05
N ASN A 524 13.41 29.13 3.31
CA ASN A 524 13.27 29.69 4.66
C ASN A 524 12.07 29.10 5.40
N ASP A 525 12.31 28.07 6.18
CA ASP A 525 11.29 27.23 6.77
C ASP A 525 10.87 27.65 8.17
N LYS A 526 9.73 27.12 8.57
CA LYS A 526 9.16 27.34 9.89
C LYS A 526 8.74 26.03 10.52
N ILE A 527 9.61 25.52 11.39
CA ILE A 527 9.49 24.21 11.99
C ILE A 527 9.06 24.31 13.46
N TYR A 528 8.12 23.45 13.85
CA TYR A 528 7.67 23.27 15.23
C TYR A 528 7.69 21.78 15.59
N GLY A 529 8.67 21.32 16.37
CA GLY A 529 8.67 19.94 16.89
C GLY A 529 7.48 19.68 17.81
N ASN A 530 7.34 20.53 18.84
CA ASN A 530 6.31 20.48 19.88
C ASN A 530 6.55 19.43 20.96
N GLY A 531 5.87 18.28 20.99
CA GLY A 531 5.98 17.31 22.07
C GLY A 531 6.71 16.05 21.63
N GLY A 532 7.47 15.43 22.52
CA GLY A 532 8.40 14.34 22.22
C GLY A 532 9.84 14.81 22.05
N THR A 533 10.74 13.85 21.87
CA THR A 533 12.17 14.11 21.64
C THR A 533 12.47 14.04 20.15
N ASP A 534 12.50 15.19 19.50
CA ASP A 534 12.54 15.29 18.05
C ASP A 534 13.97 15.48 17.53
N THR A 535 14.21 15.04 16.30
CA THR A 535 15.39 15.38 15.50
C THR A 535 14.94 16.33 14.40
N ILE A 536 15.51 17.53 14.35
CA ILE A 536 15.12 18.59 13.42
C ILE A 536 16.37 19.07 12.67
N ASP A 537 16.29 19.09 11.35
CA ASP A 537 17.23 19.75 10.45
C ASP A 537 16.48 20.87 9.71
N GLY A 538 17.00 22.10 9.77
CA GLY A 538 16.44 23.24 9.04
C GLY A 538 16.76 23.21 7.55
N GLY A 539 17.84 22.55 7.14
CA GLY A 539 18.26 22.50 5.75
C GLY A 539 18.95 23.79 5.31
N ALA A 540 18.60 24.31 4.13
CA ALA A 540 19.27 25.46 3.55
C ALA A 540 18.33 26.67 3.50
N GLY A 541 18.60 27.75 4.22
CA GLY A 541 17.67 28.87 4.22
C GLY A 541 17.97 29.95 5.23
N ASN A 542 16.96 30.36 5.98
CA ASN A 542 17.07 31.25 7.14
C ASN A 542 15.89 30.89 8.02
N ASP A 543 16.09 29.84 8.79
CA ASP A 543 15.01 29.02 9.30
C ASP A 543 14.55 29.48 10.67
N ARG A 544 13.30 29.17 10.97
CA ARG A 544 12.70 29.47 12.28
C ARG A 544 12.30 28.18 12.93
N ILE A 545 13.20 27.65 13.73
CA ILE A 545 13.04 26.39 14.40
C ILE A 545 12.59 26.62 15.84
N TYR A 546 11.47 26.00 16.19
CA TYR A 546 10.99 25.86 17.55
C TYR A 546 11.11 24.38 17.90
N GLY A 547 12.07 24.05 18.76
CA GLY A 547 12.30 22.71 19.28
C GLY A 547 11.13 22.19 20.11
N SER A 548 11.42 21.15 20.85
CA SER A 548 10.40 20.34 21.51
C SER A 548 10.38 20.60 23.01
N SER A 549 9.31 20.19 23.69
CA SER A 549 9.15 20.45 25.12
C SER A 549 9.90 19.45 26.00
N ASP A 550 10.37 18.35 25.41
CA ASP A 550 10.97 17.21 26.11
C ASP A 550 12.47 17.05 25.81
N GLY A 551 13.09 18.03 25.13
CA GLY A 551 14.45 17.97 24.58
C GLY A 551 14.47 17.51 23.12
N GLY A 552 15.64 17.54 22.48
CA GLY A 552 15.80 17.10 21.10
C GLY A 552 17.18 17.37 20.52
N THR A 553 17.35 17.03 19.24
CA THR A 553 18.53 17.40 18.45
C THR A 553 18.07 18.35 17.35
N ILE A 554 18.72 19.52 17.25
CA ILE A 554 18.33 20.58 16.32
C ILE A 554 19.56 21.05 15.55
N THR A 555 19.50 21.04 14.23
CA THR A 555 20.49 21.64 13.34
C THR A 555 19.82 22.78 12.57
N GLY A 556 20.45 23.96 12.55
CA GLY A 556 20.02 25.10 11.73
C GLY A 556 20.26 24.83 10.25
N GLY A 557 21.50 24.52 9.92
CA GLY A 557 21.92 24.17 8.56
C GLY A 557 22.67 25.33 7.90
N ASP A 558 22.39 25.60 6.63
CA ASP A 558 22.98 26.75 5.94
C ASP A 558 22.09 27.97 6.08
N GLY A 559 22.58 29.09 6.60
CA GLY A 559 21.82 30.35 6.59
C GLY A 559 21.90 31.24 7.82
N HIS A 560 20.91 32.09 8.05
CA HIS A 560 20.84 32.89 9.28
C HIS A 560 19.62 32.48 10.08
N ASP A 561 19.83 31.47 10.91
CA ASP A 561 18.77 30.72 11.55
C ASP A 561 18.40 31.29 12.90
N LYS A 562 17.16 31.02 13.26
CA LYS A 562 16.63 31.35 14.57
C LYS A 562 16.10 30.10 15.23
N ILE A 563 16.86 29.61 16.20
CA ILE A 563 16.58 28.38 16.93
C ILE A 563 16.11 28.72 18.35
N ILE A 564 15.04 28.06 18.78
CA ILE A 564 14.48 28.13 20.13
C ILE A 564 14.30 26.70 20.63
N GLY A 565 15.21 26.21 21.47
CA GLY A 565 15.19 24.84 22.03
C GLY A 565 13.91 24.55 22.81
N ARG A 566 13.60 25.44 23.76
CA ARG A 566 12.39 25.49 24.62
C ARG A 566 12.67 24.87 26.00
N ASN A 567 12.19 23.67 26.27
CA ASN A 567 12.35 23.01 27.56
C ASN A 567 12.92 21.63 27.28
N GLY A 568 13.54 21.03 28.30
CA GLY A 568 14.21 19.75 28.14
C GLY A 568 15.64 19.97 27.69
N ASN A 569 16.43 18.92 27.68
CA ASN A 569 17.86 19.03 27.38
C ASN A 569 18.03 18.94 25.86
N ASP A 570 18.43 20.04 25.25
CA ASP A 570 18.59 20.13 23.80
C ASP A 570 20.07 20.01 23.40
N THR A 571 20.33 19.33 22.27
CA THR A 571 21.57 19.47 21.51
C THR A 571 21.28 20.33 20.29
N ILE A 572 21.93 21.48 20.19
CA ILE A 572 21.67 22.49 19.16
C ILE A 572 22.97 22.81 18.41
N ASP A 573 22.91 22.75 17.08
CA ASP A 573 23.95 23.22 16.17
C ASP A 573 23.38 24.31 15.25
N GLY A 574 23.99 25.49 15.23
CA GLY A 574 23.59 26.59 14.36
C GLY A 574 23.95 26.35 12.89
N GLY A 575 25.01 25.61 12.60
CA GLY A 575 25.49 25.37 11.25
C GLY A 575 26.32 26.53 10.69
N THR A 576 26.03 26.98 9.47
CA THR A 576 26.74 28.08 8.84
C THR A 576 25.91 29.35 8.80
N GLY A 577 26.51 30.49 9.16
CA GLY A 577 26.02 31.83 8.87
C GLY A 577 26.07 32.80 10.04
N ASN A 578 24.96 33.19 10.65
CA ASN A 578 24.97 34.20 11.73
C ASN A 578 23.71 33.99 12.58
N ASP A 579 23.80 33.02 13.45
CA ASP A 579 22.64 32.35 14.00
C ASP A 579 22.20 32.97 15.31
N LYS A 580 20.93 32.72 15.63
CA LYS A 580 20.32 33.22 16.85
C LYS A 580 19.69 32.08 17.62
N ILE A 581 20.44 31.63 18.63
CA ILE A 581 20.12 30.43 19.39
C ILE A 581 19.63 30.80 20.79
N TYR A 582 18.55 30.15 21.21
CA TYR A 582 17.99 30.24 22.55
C TYR A 582 17.75 28.85 23.12
N GLY A 583 18.59 28.38 24.06
CA GLY A 583 18.37 27.11 24.77
C GLY A 583 17.07 27.16 25.60
N ASN A 584 16.98 28.17 26.48
CA ASN A 584 15.88 28.43 27.41
C ASN A 584 15.87 27.54 28.66
N GLY A 585 15.15 26.43 28.71
CA GLY A 585 15.06 25.57 29.90
C GLY A 585 15.70 24.21 29.63
N GLY A 586 16.16 23.52 30.68
CA GLY A 586 16.96 22.29 30.56
C GLY A 586 18.46 22.57 30.57
N THR A 587 19.26 21.50 30.56
CA THR A 587 20.72 21.59 30.42
C THR A 587 21.11 21.32 28.98
N ASP A 588 21.49 22.37 28.26
CA ASP A 588 21.64 22.35 26.81
C ASP A 588 23.11 22.22 26.38
N GLU A 589 23.33 21.57 25.24
CA GLU A 589 24.59 21.58 24.48
C GLU A 589 24.37 22.41 23.22
N ILE A 590 25.11 23.50 23.06
CA ILE A 590 24.88 24.47 21.99
C ILE A 590 26.19 24.76 21.26
N THR A 591 26.19 24.57 19.94
CA THR A 591 27.26 25.01 19.03
C THR A 591 26.72 26.13 18.15
N GLY A 592 27.43 27.25 18.06
CA GLY A 592 27.12 28.37 17.14
C GLY A 592 27.40 27.97 15.70
N GLY A 593 28.64 27.54 15.44
CA GLY A 593 29.07 27.06 14.14
C GLY A 593 29.96 28.08 13.45
N ASP A 594 29.81 28.24 12.14
CA ASP A 594 30.53 29.29 11.41
C ASP A 594 29.71 30.58 11.41
N GLY A 595 30.21 31.70 11.92
CA GLY A 595 29.38 32.91 11.86
C GLY A 595 29.71 34.07 12.80
N ASN A 596 28.72 34.90 13.09
CA ASN A 596 28.80 35.85 14.20
C ASN A 596 27.51 35.70 14.97
N ASP A 597 27.53 34.74 15.88
CA ASP A 597 26.35 34.15 16.43
C ASP A 597 25.90 34.87 17.68
N ARG A 598 24.62 34.70 17.99
CA ARG A 598 24.00 35.23 19.19
C ARG A 598 23.39 34.10 19.96
N ILE A 599 24.16 33.61 20.91
CA ILE A 599 23.82 32.46 21.73
C ILE A 599 23.32 32.94 23.09
N TYR A 600 22.16 32.42 23.47
CA TYR A 600 21.59 32.58 24.80
C TYR A 600 21.42 31.19 25.40
N GLY A 601 22.21 30.87 26.43
CA GLY A 601 22.13 29.63 27.17
C GLY A 601 20.81 29.44 27.91
N SER A 602 20.77 28.42 28.75
CA SER A 602 19.58 28.01 29.49
C SER A 602 19.50 28.65 30.88
N SER A 603 18.41 28.40 31.60
CA SER A 603 18.30 28.80 33.01
C SER A 603 18.86 27.78 34.00
N GLU A 604 19.24 26.57 33.55
CA GLU A 604 19.64 25.44 34.39
C GLU A 604 21.11 25.01 34.19
N GLY A 605 21.82 25.64 33.24
CA GLY A 605 23.22 25.42 32.91
C GLY A 605 23.38 24.96 31.45
N SER A 606 24.43 25.35 30.77
CA SER A 606 24.65 24.99 29.36
C SER A 606 26.12 24.71 29.07
N THR A 607 26.38 23.80 28.13
CA THR A 607 27.67 23.72 27.44
C THR A 607 27.52 24.48 26.12
N ILE A 608 28.34 25.50 25.91
CA ILE A 608 28.25 26.40 24.76
C ILE A 608 29.61 26.48 24.08
N ASP A 609 29.63 26.29 22.77
CA ASP A 609 30.76 26.54 21.88
C ASP A 609 30.31 27.58 20.83
N GLY A 610 31.00 28.73 20.74
CA GLY A 610 30.70 29.75 19.74
C GLY A 610 31.09 29.31 18.33
N GLY A 611 32.16 28.54 18.18
CA GLY A 611 32.68 28.12 16.88
C GLY A 611 33.62 29.16 16.26
N THR A 612 33.35 29.57 15.02
CA THR A 612 34.20 30.54 14.32
C THR A 612 33.50 31.89 14.16
N GLY A 613 34.24 32.97 14.34
CA GLY A 613 33.88 34.34 13.97
C GLY A 613 33.76 35.30 15.17
N HIS A 614 32.73 36.14 15.27
CA HIS A 614 32.67 37.13 16.36
C HIS A 614 31.37 37.02 17.14
N ASP A 615 31.40 36.17 18.14
CA ASP A 615 30.21 35.66 18.77
C ASP A 615 29.81 36.48 19.98
N LYS A 616 28.51 36.44 20.24
CA LYS A 616 27.94 37.01 21.45
C LYS A 616 27.23 35.93 22.23
N ILE A 617 27.85 35.54 23.34
CA ILE A 617 27.37 34.47 24.20
C ILE A 617 26.86 35.04 25.52
N ILE A 618 25.68 34.58 25.95
CA ILE A 618 25.05 34.95 27.23
C ILE A 618 24.63 33.65 27.94
N GLY A 619 25.38 33.24 28.96
CA GLY A 619 25.15 32.01 29.74
C GLY A 619 23.80 31.99 30.46
N ARG A 620 23.56 33.03 31.28
CA ARG A 620 22.32 33.40 32.00
C ARG A 620 22.40 33.14 33.50
N ASN A 621 21.77 32.10 34.06
CA ASN A 621 21.69 31.92 35.52
C ASN A 621 22.28 30.60 36.00
N GLY A 622 22.39 29.61 35.11
CA GLY A 622 22.88 28.28 35.46
C GLY A 622 24.41 28.25 35.49
N ASP A 623 24.97 27.15 35.96
CA ASP A 623 26.42 26.96 35.92
C ASP A 623 26.81 26.56 34.50
N ASP A 624 27.41 27.48 33.75
CA ASP A 624 27.66 27.30 32.32
C ASP A 624 29.14 26.92 32.04
N ASN A 625 29.35 26.13 30.98
CA ASN A 625 30.67 25.91 30.38
C ASN A 625 30.68 26.54 28.99
N ILE A 626 31.45 27.61 28.80
CA ILE A 626 31.40 28.45 27.60
C ILE A 626 32.79 28.49 26.96
N VAL A 627 32.83 28.21 25.66
CA VAL A 627 33.99 28.44 24.78
C VAL A 627 33.57 29.49 23.74
N GLY A 628 34.35 30.56 23.61
CA GLY A 628 34.18 31.60 22.57
C GLY A 628 34.52 31.05 21.21
N GLY A 629 35.75 30.58 21.04
CA GLY A 629 36.21 29.90 19.82
C GLY A 629 37.22 30.76 19.07
N GLU A 630 37.11 30.81 17.74
CA GLU A 630 37.95 31.70 16.92
C GLU A 630 37.31 33.08 16.76
N GLY A 631 38.09 34.14 16.95
CA GLY A 631 37.76 35.54 16.70
C GLY A 631 37.43 36.36 17.96
N ASN A 632 37.04 37.62 17.80
CA ASN A 632 36.89 38.55 18.93
C ASN A 632 35.49 38.48 19.54
N ASP A 633 35.36 37.73 20.62
CA ASP A 633 34.09 37.34 21.20
C ASP A 633 33.63 38.26 22.32
N ARG A 634 32.33 38.18 22.60
CA ARG A 634 31.68 38.92 23.68
C ARG A 634 30.87 37.99 24.56
N ILE A 635 31.47 37.59 25.67
CA ILE A 635 30.95 36.56 26.55
C ILE A 635 30.40 37.18 27.85
N TYR A 636 29.23 36.71 28.27
CA TYR A 636 28.58 37.10 29.51
C TYR A 636 28.12 35.86 30.28
N GLY A 637 28.85 35.45 31.33
CA GLY A 637 28.41 34.35 32.21
C GLY A 637 27.10 34.68 32.92
N ASN A 638 27.07 35.85 33.59
CA ASN A 638 25.95 36.38 34.37
C ASN A 638 25.76 35.74 35.74
N GLY A 639 24.81 34.85 35.96
CA GLY A 639 24.60 34.15 37.23
C GLY A 639 24.99 32.69 37.08
N GLY A 640 25.28 32.02 38.20
CA GLY A 640 25.90 30.69 38.18
C GLY A 640 27.36 30.78 38.56
N THR A 641 28.01 29.62 38.72
CA THR A 641 29.47 29.50 38.79
C THR A 641 29.98 28.96 37.47
N ASP A 642 30.37 29.87 36.59
CA ASP A 642 30.63 29.57 35.18
C ASP A 642 32.10 29.21 34.94
N THR A 643 32.35 28.37 33.96
CA THR A 643 33.66 28.17 33.32
C THR A 643 33.61 28.82 31.95
N ILE A 644 34.51 29.75 31.68
CA ILE A 644 34.55 30.52 30.43
C ILE A 644 35.96 30.44 29.85
N ASP A 645 36.06 30.11 28.57
CA ASP A 645 37.26 30.18 27.74
C ASP A 645 36.97 31.11 26.55
N GLY A 646 37.76 32.18 26.39
CA GLY A 646 37.61 33.11 25.27
C GLY A 646 38.06 32.52 23.94
N GLY A 647 39.12 31.70 23.94
CA GLY A 647 39.69 31.12 22.73
C GLY A 647 40.71 32.01 22.03
N ASP A 648 40.72 32.01 20.70
CA ASP A 648 41.66 32.81 19.89
C ASP A 648 41.00 34.14 19.55
N GLY A 649 41.51 35.31 19.94
CA GLY A 649 40.72 36.52 19.77
C GLY A 649 41.29 37.81 20.34
N ASN A 650 40.41 38.76 20.61
CA ASN A 650 40.66 39.88 21.51
C ASN A 650 39.34 40.08 22.23
N ASP A 651 39.15 39.30 23.28
CA ASP A 651 37.83 38.96 23.76
C ASP A 651 37.35 39.92 24.84
N GLN A 652 36.04 40.05 24.94
CA GLN A 652 35.38 40.82 25.99
C GLN A 652 34.59 39.88 26.87
N ILE A 653 35.23 39.44 27.95
CA ILE A 653 34.67 38.49 28.89
C ILE A 653 34.14 39.22 30.11
N TYR A 654 32.88 38.97 30.41
CA TYR A 654 32.23 39.38 31.65
C TYR A 654 31.83 38.12 32.41
N GLY A 655 32.51 37.85 33.52
CA GLY A 655 32.29 36.69 34.37
C GLY A 655 30.92 36.64 35.03
N SER A 656 30.80 35.68 35.96
CA SER A 656 29.58 35.42 36.69
C SER A 656 29.47 36.34 37.92
N SER A 657 28.31 36.33 38.60
CA SER A 657 28.12 37.08 39.83
C SER A 657 28.41 36.27 41.09
N ASN A 658 28.70 34.97 40.97
CA ASN A 658 28.93 34.06 42.09
C ASN A 658 30.38 33.52 42.12
N GLY A 659 31.27 34.08 41.31
CA GLY A 659 32.60 33.53 41.07
C GLY A 659 32.61 32.49 39.93
N GLY A 660 33.75 32.29 39.30
CA GLY A 660 33.90 31.31 38.21
C GLY A 660 35.35 31.05 37.83
N THR A 661 35.55 30.27 36.78
CA THR A 661 36.85 30.11 36.12
C THR A 661 36.80 30.84 34.79
N ILE A 662 37.76 31.70 34.52
CA ILE A 662 37.85 32.48 33.29
C ILE A 662 39.24 32.28 32.68
N ILE A 663 39.26 31.88 31.41
CA ILE A 663 40.44 31.76 30.56
C ILE A 663 40.24 32.79 29.43
N GLY A 664 41.16 33.73 29.27
CA GLY A 664 41.13 34.72 28.18
C GLY A 664 41.45 34.06 26.85
N GLY A 665 42.60 33.39 26.78
CA GLY A 665 43.03 32.61 25.62
C GLY A 665 44.19 33.30 24.92
N ALA A 666 44.22 33.29 23.59
CA ALA A 666 45.24 34.01 22.82
C ALA A 666 44.67 35.33 22.34
N GLY A 667 45.28 36.48 22.65
CA GLY A 667 44.67 37.73 22.24
C GLY A 667 45.22 38.99 22.87
N ASN A 668 44.36 40.00 23.00
CA ASN A 668 44.56 41.09 23.94
C ASN A 668 43.19 41.33 24.56
N ASP A 669 42.95 40.62 25.64
CA ASP A 669 41.63 40.37 26.15
C ASP A 669 41.26 41.39 27.21
N LYS A 670 39.95 41.55 27.35
CA LYS A 670 39.36 42.36 28.41
C LYS A 670 38.47 41.49 29.25
N ILE A 671 38.93 41.23 30.47
CA ILE A 671 38.25 40.37 31.43
C ILE A 671 37.69 41.21 32.56
N VAL A 672 36.43 40.96 32.90
CA VAL A 672 35.74 41.56 34.04
C VAL A 672 35.12 40.43 34.88
N GLY A 673 35.76 40.04 35.98
CA GLY A 673 35.33 38.92 36.85
C GLY A 673 33.93 39.14 37.44
N ARG A 674 33.75 40.32 38.06
CA ARG A 674 32.53 40.88 38.69
C ARG A 674 32.48 40.63 40.19
N ASN A 675 31.61 39.76 40.68
CA ASN A 675 31.47 39.52 42.11
C ASN A 675 31.69 38.03 42.35
N GLY A 676 32.11 37.71 43.57
CA GLY A 676 32.40 36.33 43.95
C GLY A 676 33.86 36.02 43.65
N ASN A 677 34.30 34.85 44.10
CA ASN A 677 35.71 34.50 44.01
C ASN A 677 36.00 33.92 42.62
N ASP A 678 36.75 34.65 41.82
CA ASP A 678 37.10 34.29 40.45
C ASP A 678 38.50 33.67 40.38
N ALA A 679 38.66 32.68 39.51
CA ALA A 679 39.96 32.18 39.06
C ALA A 679 40.15 32.63 37.61
N ILE A 680 41.05 33.58 37.38
CA ILE A 680 41.28 34.22 36.08
C ILE A 680 42.68 33.89 35.59
N ASN A 681 42.77 33.31 34.39
CA ASN A 681 44.00 33.21 33.61
C ASN A 681 43.77 33.96 32.28
N ALA A 682 44.53 35.02 32.03
CA ALA A 682 44.32 35.82 30.81
C ALA A 682 44.89 35.15 29.55
N GLY A 683 45.97 34.37 29.66
CA GLY A 683 46.55 33.61 28.55
C GLY A 683 47.67 34.35 27.84
N ASP A 684 47.74 34.29 26.52
CA ASP A 684 48.76 35.02 25.76
C ASP A 684 48.20 36.37 25.32
N GLY A 685 48.91 37.48 25.55
CA GLY A 685 48.39 38.77 25.09
C GLY A 685 48.96 40.02 25.72
N ASN A 686 48.18 41.09 25.71
CA ASN A 686 48.42 42.24 26.58
C ASN A 686 47.07 42.62 27.17
N ASP A 687 46.77 42.01 28.30
CA ASP A 687 45.41 41.85 28.76
C ASP A 687 45.03 42.90 29.80
N LEU A 688 43.72 43.15 29.88
CA LEU A 688 43.14 44.10 30.82
C LEU A 688 42.13 43.39 31.71
N ILE A 689 42.54 43.15 32.95
CA ILE A 689 41.77 42.37 33.91
C ILE A 689 41.22 43.27 35.01
N TYR A 690 39.90 43.20 35.21
CA TYR A 690 39.20 43.75 36.37
C TYR A 690 38.52 42.62 37.11
N ALA A 691 39.14 42.05 38.14
CA ALA A 691 38.54 40.96 38.91
C ALA A 691 37.30 41.49 39.69
N ASN A 692 37.51 42.62 40.36
CA ASN A 692 36.55 43.49 41.05
C ASN A 692 36.25 43.11 42.49
N GLY A 693 35.39 42.13 42.78
CA GLY A 693 34.88 41.95 44.14
C GLY A 693 34.83 40.48 44.54
N GLY A 694 35.53 40.11 45.61
CA GLY A 694 35.71 38.72 45.99
C GLY A 694 37.15 38.45 46.37
N ALA A 695 37.44 37.22 46.80
CA ALA A 695 38.82 36.77 46.96
C ALA A 695 39.27 36.09 45.67
N ASP A 696 39.92 36.85 44.79
CA ASP A 696 40.21 36.44 43.42
C ASP A 696 41.63 35.88 43.26
N VAL A 697 41.79 34.92 42.35
CA VAL A 697 43.09 34.41 41.89
C VAL A 697 43.30 34.92 40.46
N ILE A 698 44.34 35.71 40.26
CA ILE A 698 44.59 36.42 39.00
C ILE A 698 45.97 36.03 38.46
N ASP A 699 45.96 35.42 37.29
CA ASP A 699 47.11 35.10 36.46
C ASP A 699 47.00 35.88 35.15
N GLY A 700 47.99 36.74 34.88
CA GLY A 700 48.05 37.55 33.68
C GLY A 700 48.38 36.74 32.42
N GLY A 701 49.04 35.59 32.57
CA GLY A 701 49.61 34.86 31.46
C GLY A 701 50.75 35.64 30.78
N THR A 702 51.09 35.30 29.54
CA THR A 702 52.23 35.90 28.85
C THR A 702 51.87 37.25 28.26
N GLY A 703 52.62 38.32 28.56
CA GLY A 703 52.19 39.60 28.04
C GLY A 703 52.79 40.86 28.64
N GLN A 704 52.06 41.96 28.44
CA GLN A 704 52.21 43.17 29.23
C GLN A 704 50.85 43.54 29.82
N ASP A 705 50.53 42.92 30.95
CA ASP A 705 49.17 42.89 31.44
C ASP A 705 48.89 43.98 32.46
N ARG A 706 47.61 44.31 32.59
CA ARG A 706 47.11 45.27 33.57
C ARG A 706 46.07 44.60 34.45
N LEU A 707 46.48 44.36 35.70
CA LEU A 707 45.73 43.57 36.65
C LEU A 707 45.14 44.49 37.73
N TYR A 708 43.82 44.46 37.89
CA TYR A 708 43.07 45.19 38.92
C TYR A 708 42.30 44.18 39.78
N ALA A 709 42.74 43.99 41.01
CA ALA A 709 42.09 43.14 42.02
C ALA A 709 40.69 43.67 42.39
N GLY A 710 40.62 44.94 42.79
CA GLY A 710 39.41 45.48 43.36
C GLY A 710 39.77 46.58 44.35
N HIS A 711 38.81 47.04 45.15
CA HIS A 711 39.10 47.86 46.32
C HIS A 711 38.13 47.43 47.41
N ASP A 712 38.33 46.21 47.91
CA ASP A 712 37.52 45.63 48.96
C ASP A 712 38.39 45.18 50.15
N SER A 713 37.88 44.26 50.97
CA SER A 713 38.56 43.78 52.18
C SER A 713 38.88 42.30 52.11
N ASP A 714 38.73 41.70 50.93
CA ASP A 714 39.01 40.30 50.69
C ASP A 714 40.49 40.14 50.29
N THR A 715 41.02 38.92 50.38
CA THR A 715 42.43 38.65 50.06
C THR A 715 42.54 38.17 48.63
N ASP A 716 43.08 39.02 47.75
CA ASP A 716 43.36 38.66 46.37
C ASP A 716 44.76 38.03 46.23
N THR A 717 44.90 37.08 45.30
CA THR A 717 46.16 36.40 45.00
C THR A 717 46.58 36.64 43.56
N PHE A 718 47.73 37.27 43.38
CA PHE A 718 48.37 37.47 42.07
C PHE A 718 49.39 36.34 41.84
N VAL A 719 49.17 35.53 40.82
CA VAL A 719 50.02 34.37 40.50
C VAL A 719 51.01 34.78 39.41
N PHE A 720 52.27 34.39 39.57
CA PHE A 720 53.31 34.59 38.56
C PHE A 720 54.17 33.33 38.38
N ASP A 721 54.57 33.07 37.13
CA ASP A 721 55.35 31.94 36.63
C ASP A 721 56.44 32.41 35.63
N LEU A 722 57.34 31.50 35.22
CA LEU A 722 58.37 31.81 34.21
C LEU A 722 57.74 31.95 32.82
N GLY A 723 57.40 33.18 32.44
CA GLY A 723 56.88 33.49 31.10
C GLY A 723 55.93 34.68 31.08
N ASP A 724 55.33 35.00 32.23
CA ASP A 724 54.21 35.94 32.26
C ASP A 724 54.66 37.35 31.90
N SER A 725 55.82 37.76 32.44
CA SER A 725 56.35 39.10 32.29
C SER A 725 57.81 39.11 31.86
N GLY A 726 58.21 40.11 31.08
CA GLY A 726 59.59 40.23 30.58
C GLY A 726 60.58 40.79 31.62
N ALA A 727 61.87 40.47 31.45
CA ALA A 727 62.99 40.90 32.30
C ALA A 727 63.32 42.41 32.34
N THR A 728 62.50 43.29 31.73
CA THR A 728 62.79 44.74 31.61
C THR A 728 61.61 45.61 32.01
N GLU A 729 61.86 46.84 32.47
CA GLU A 729 60.81 47.79 32.88
C GLU A 729 59.74 48.07 31.81
N GLY A 730 60.10 47.99 30.52
CA GLY A 730 59.20 48.25 29.40
C GLY A 730 58.34 47.07 28.99
N SER A 731 58.60 45.89 29.56
CA SER A 731 57.90 44.63 29.30
C SER A 731 57.30 44.03 30.57
N ALA A 732 57.23 44.82 31.64
CA ALA A 732 56.77 44.38 32.93
C ALA A 732 55.25 44.52 33.06
N ASP A 733 54.59 43.48 33.56
CA ASP A 733 53.20 43.53 34.00
C ASP A 733 52.98 44.58 35.09
N ARG A 734 51.74 45.03 35.19
CA ARG A 734 51.35 46.08 36.11
C ARG A 734 50.18 45.64 36.97
N VAL A 735 50.47 45.48 38.26
CA VAL A 735 49.46 45.28 39.30
C VAL A 735 49.03 46.63 39.86
N TYR A 736 47.73 46.86 39.85
CA TYR A 736 47.10 48.03 40.44
C TYR A 736 46.33 47.63 41.70
N GLN A 737 46.33 48.53 42.69
CA GLN A 737 45.52 48.41 43.91
C GLN A 737 45.92 47.30 44.90
N PHE A 738 47.15 46.77 44.80
CA PHE A 738 47.70 45.83 45.78
C PHE A 738 47.82 46.44 47.20
N GLU A 739 47.28 45.76 48.21
CA GLU A 739 47.29 46.11 49.63
C GLU A 739 48.18 45.15 50.45
N SER A 740 49.41 45.58 50.75
CA SER A 740 50.37 44.81 51.57
C SER A 740 49.80 44.47 52.96
N GLY A 741 49.92 43.21 53.36
CA GLY A 741 49.34 42.64 54.57
C GLY A 741 47.93 42.06 54.42
N GLU A 742 47.26 42.29 53.28
CA GLU A 742 45.94 41.73 52.95
C GLU A 742 46.00 40.86 51.68
N ASP A 743 46.67 41.33 50.62
CA ASP A 743 46.86 40.61 49.35
C ASP A 743 48.11 39.73 49.33
N LEU A 744 48.12 38.73 48.44
CA LEU A 744 49.21 37.76 48.28
C LEU A 744 49.78 37.78 46.86
N ILE A 745 51.08 37.47 46.77
CA ILE A 745 51.81 37.22 45.53
C ILE A 745 52.28 35.76 45.56
N ASP A 746 51.76 34.92 44.68
CA ASP A 746 52.15 33.52 44.56
C ASP A 746 53.33 33.35 43.59
N LEU A 747 54.46 32.89 44.12
CA LEU A 747 55.69 32.58 43.38
C LEU A 747 56.12 31.13 43.56
N THR A 748 55.21 30.25 43.98
CA THR A 748 55.54 28.86 44.33
C THR A 748 56.03 28.04 43.14
N SER A 749 55.68 28.44 41.91
CA SER A 749 56.12 27.81 40.66
C SER A 749 57.62 27.92 40.38
N PHE A 750 58.28 28.97 40.89
CA PHE A 750 59.73 29.18 40.75
C PHE A 750 60.57 28.25 41.65
N GLY A 751 59.93 27.47 42.52
CA GLY A 751 60.61 26.66 43.52
C GLY A 751 61.13 27.49 44.69
N THR A 752 62.26 27.08 45.29
CA THR A 752 62.78 27.74 46.50
C THR A 752 63.45 29.08 46.17
N LEU A 753 62.74 30.18 46.41
CA LEU A 753 63.24 31.55 46.32
C LEU A 753 63.61 32.12 47.70
N SER A 754 64.61 33.01 47.74
CA SER A 754 64.92 33.81 48.93
C SER A 754 64.53 35.28 48.75
N PHE A 755 63.68 35.83 49.63
CA PHE A 755 63.35 37.27 49.61
C PHE A 755 64.46 38.09 50.27
N ILE A 756 65.10 38.97 49.51
CA ILE A 756 66.27 39.76 49.95
C ILE A 756 65.94 41.24 50.23
N GLY A 757 64.65 41.61 50.23
CA GLY A 757 64.21 43.00 50.40
C GLY A 757 64.59 43.87 49.20
N ASP A 758 65.27 44.99 49.43
CA ASP A 758 65.77 45.90 48.37
C ASP A 758 67.23 45.63 47.97
N ALA A 759 67.89 44.61 48.55
CA ALA A 759 69.27 44.28 48.23
C ALA A 759 69.42 43.84 46.76
N ALA A 760 70.60 44.07 46.17
CA ALA A 760 70.94 43.59 44.84
C ALA A 760 71.16 42.07 44.83
N PHE A 761 70.84 41.41 43.72
CA PHE A 761 71.02 39.95 43.57
C PHE A 761 72.47 39.52 43.79
N SER A 762 72.62 38.39 44.47
CA SER A 762 73.92 37.82 44.85
C SER A 762 74.59 37.05 43.72
N GLY A 763 73.80 36.53 42.76
CA GLY A 763 74.24 35.62 41.70
C GLY A 763 74.71 34.26 42.23
N THR A 764 74.14 33.79 43.35
CA THR A 764 74.53 32.53 44.00
C THR A 764 73.38 31.56 44.26
N GLY A 765 72.15 31.93 43.88
CA GLY A 765 70.94 31.14 44.04
C GLY A 765 69.71 31.96 43.65
N ALA A 766 68.55 31.30 43.54
CA ALA A 766 67.32 31.95 43.12
C ALA A 766 66.80 32.93 44.20
N GLU A 767 66.62 34.19 43.83
CA GLU A 767 66.34 35.30 44.74
C GLU A 767 65.21 36.18 44.20
N VAL A 768 64.45 36.81 45.11
CA VAL A 768 63.41 37.79 44.79
C VAL A 768 63.61 39.06 45.60
N ARG A 769 63.46 40.22 44.95
CA ARG A 769 63.67 41.56 45.55
C ARG A 769 62.55 42.53 45.17
N PHE A 770 62.32 43.55 45.99
CA PHE A 770 61.40 44.65 45.72
C PHE A 770 62.10 46.01 45.86
N GLU A 771 62.29 46.72 44.74
CA GLU A 771 62.93 48.05 44.69
C GLU A 771 62.18 48.95 43.69
N ASP A 772 62.00 50.24 44.02
CA ASP A 772 61.38 51.24 43.13
C ASP A 772 60.03 50.83 42.52
N LYS A 773 59.24 50.09 43.32
CA LYS A 773 57.93 49.52 42.96
C LYS A 773 57.96 48.31 42.02
N TYR A 774 59.13 47.75 41.77
CA TYR A 774 59.31 46.56 40.96
C TYR A 774 59.64 45.37 41.86
N LEU A 775 58.86 44.30 41.74
CA LEU A 775 59.24 42.96 42.18
C LEU A 775 60.11 42.36 41.06
N SER A 776 61.36 42.02 41.35
CA SER A 776 62.28 41.40 40.38
C SER A 776 62.69 40.03 40.88
N ILE A 777 62.76 39.07 39.96
CA ILE A 777 63.08 37.66 40.25
C ILE A 777 64.34 37.28 39.43
N ASP A 778 65.32 36.69 40.12
CA ASP A 778 66.49 36.00 39.56
C ASP A 778 66.23 34.50 39.81
N ALA A 779 65.65 33.81 38.85
CA ALA A 779 65.16 32.44 38.99
C ALA A 779 66.26 31.40 38.75
N ASP A 780 67.20 31.68 37.84
CA ASP A 780 68.32 30.78 37.56
C ASP A 780 69.55 31.01 38.47
N GLY A 781 69.55 32.11 39.24
CA GLY A 781 70.54 32.46 40.24
C GLY A 781 71.83 33.04 39.63
N ASP A 782 71.80 33.54 38.39
CA ASP A 782 72.97 34.10 37.71
C ASP A 782 73.27 35.58 38.09
N GLY A 783 72.37 36.21 38.84
CA GLY A 783 72.48 37.59 39.30
C GLY A 783 71.79 38.61 38.39
N ALA A 784 71.10 38.16 37.33
CA ALA A 784 70.29 38.97 36.45
C ALA A 784 68.79 38.81 36.75
N THR A 785 68.00 39.79 36.31
CA THR A 785 66.55 39.68 36.38
C THR A 785 66.04 38.79 35.24
N ASP A 786 65.32 37.74 35.58
CA ASP A 786 64.62 36.88 34.63
C ASP A 786 63.18 37.36 34.40
N MET A 787 62.54 37.88 35.46
CA MET A 787 61.18 38.39 35.44
C MET A 787 61.05 39.63 36.32
N MET A 788 60.22 40.59 35.89
CA MET A 788 59.93 41.80 36.65
C MET A 788 58.44 42.16 36.60
N VAL A 789 57.83 42.51 37.73
CA VAL A 789 56.45 42.99 37.84
C VAL A 789 56.41 44.34 38.53
N LYS A 790 55.58 45.27 38.06
CA LYS A 790 55.43 46.60 38.66
C LYS A 790 54.15 46.73 39.49
N PHE A 791 54.27 47.18 40.73
CA PHE A 791 53.14 47.45 41.62
C PHE A 791 52.84 48.95 41.71
N GLU A 792 51.77 49.39 41.04
CA GLU A 792 51.42 50.81 40.95
C GLU A 792 50.75 51.30 42.24
N GLY A 793 51.51 52.03 43.05
CA GLY A 793 51.02 52.66 44.29
C GLY A 793 51.62 52.08 45.57
N LEU A 794 52.25 50.90 45.47
CA LEU A 794 52.98 50.26 46.56
C LEU A 794 54.37 50.90 46.74
N ASN A 795 54.79 51.15 47.98
CA ASN A 795 56.12 51.73 48.29
C ASN A 795 57.04 50.76 49.05
N SER A 796 56.51 49.69 49.62
CA SER A 796 57.25 48.65 50.35
C SER A 796 56.44 47.37 50.36
N LEU A 797 57.11 46.22 50.29
CA LEU A 797 56.53 44.88 50.32
C LEU A 797 57.08 44.11 51.52
N ALA A 798 56.24 43.35 52.22
CA ALA A 798 56.66 42.49 53.31
C ALA A 798 56.86 41.05 52.82
N GLU A 799 57.76 40.29 53.47
CA GLU A 799 57.94 38.86 53.16
C GLU A 799 56.66 38.04 53.37
N SER A 800 55.76 38.49 54.26
CA SER A 800 54.46 37.87 54.50
C SER A 800 53.47 38.01 53.35
N ASP A 801 53.73 38.92 52.40
CA ASP A 801 52.90 39.12 51.21
C ASP A 801 53.28 38.13 50.09
N LEU A 802 54.31 37.31 50.29
CA LEU A 802 54.84 36.35 49.32
C LEU A 802 54.51 34.90 49.73
N LEU A 803 53.93 34.12 48.82
CA LEU A 803 53.86 32.66 48.93
C LEU A 803 55.06 32.06 48.21
N LEU A 804 55.96 31.42 48.98
CA LEU A 804 57.20 30.80 48.51
C LEU A 804 57.20 29.29 48.83
N ALA A 805 57.84 28.48 47.98
CA ALA A 805 57.83 27.00 48.08
C ALA A 805 58.73 26.38 49.17
#